data_AF-L1I6Y6-F1
#
_entry.id   AF-L1I6Y6-F1
#
_cell.length_a   1.000
_cell.length_b   1.000
_cell.length_c   1.000
_cell.angle_alpha   90.00
_cell.angle_beta   90.00
_cell.angle_gamma   90.00
#
_symmetry.space_group_name_H-M   'P 1'
#
loop_
_entity.id
_entity.type
_entity.pdbx_description
1 polymer ?
#
loop_
_entity_poly.entity_id
_entity_poly.type
_entity_poly.pdbx_seq_one_letter_code
_entity_poly.pdbx_strand_id
1 'polypeptide(L)'
;MADLFWDHFPLQSRYKSNCLRVGPPLRSIGEFYRTMARARSLLEGSDGGAMARLLLEEGKKNLRDAALAGQDLRLLKASFALLDAADLSSARLDDADLSEASARGCRMLKAQASGARLRGGDWQGSDFEGAQLQEADLSGCNFKDCNFTSAHIAGASLRSSKVDGSRFEEIDPRAQRCDLSFVCLSGLSLKGIDFSGSCMEGVDLSECLVEQCDLSRVKLVKANLRGCRFLDVKLTRANLSHARAAGSSFISCDLSHAELDDADLRYWRKRVSAQRATLVQVDACESILESCNLSESDMQGCTLDRAQMRRAKLNGTRMEKSSCIAADFDGSEGEGLRAMNSNFSSAHVTNCSWRSAKLMGCDFSHAHLYSSDFSHSDLQEALILQALWVYEQQEGEEGPSHGSARETPRPAELSGANLQGVDLRMTNLRGVSMHRARMAYANLEGARMEEADCSHADLTGACLTDLRGSNVKGAKLRGCFLSSTALQLGALEETHPDMSMVRMPNVSMSNKTFVSKTFDRADLNQVDFSLSSFLRCSFVRAKLGGAKLDNCVLEDCRLDGADMTDVSMDGATLSSCSLLDVSLDRARVRRSGLQLTSLTRAESKGAIWEDVELRECDLSCARLEGSKFARSRLEGVNMRESDMRGCQFDACDVSGASFARCDLRRSRWTSCKGSRAHLEFADMSQSWWEESDLSEAFLAGADLRESRLRAVKVERIVWQDGNVKCDLSRADLEGMEMEGANLAGVRLEETNLRAAVLRGALLVKSNLCDANLCAACLDQANLAGSDLTGARVSCVSLNDANIQGANLTRVVWKRKEEEEEVKGKELELNLSMADLTGAMLNHADLTRCNLKDAVLTNTQLFHSPRKQSDMKRARATGLEKRKT
;
A
#
# COMPACT_ATOMS: atom_id res chain seq x y z
N MET A 1 68.72 -78.90 -7.30
CA MET A 1 67.56 -78.61 -8.17
C MET A 1 67.29 -77.11 -8.05
N ALA A 2 67.63 -76.25 -9.00
CA ALA A 2 68.13 -76.47 -10.35
C ALA A 2 69.25 -75.47 -10.68
N ASP A 3 70.35 -76.00 -11.23
CA ASP A 3 71.34 -75.29 -12.04
C ASP A 3 70.68 -74.81 -13.35
N LEU A 4 71.18 -73.73 -13.94
CA LEU A 4 71.68 -73.67 -15.32
C LEU A 4 71.85 -72.23 -15.85
N PHE A 5 72.91 -72.09 -16.66
CA PHE A 5 73.21 -71.06 -17.67
C PHE A 5 74.04 -69.81 -17.31
N TRP A 6 75.27 -69.93 -17.82
CA TRP A 6 76.28 -68.94 -18.18
C TRP A 6 75.80 -67.84 -19.14
N ASP A 7 76.48 -66.69 -19.02
CA ASP A 7 77.00 -65.78 -20.05
C ASP A 7 76.09 -65.09 -21.07
N HIS A 8 76.26 -63.76 -21.18
CA HIS A 8 76.68 -63.08 -22.42
C HIS A 8 77.31 -61.68 -22.12
N PHE A 9 78.65 -61.61 -22.24
CA PHE A 9 79.44 -60.63 -23.03
C PHE A 9 79.38 -59.09 -22.70
N PRO A 10 80.36 -58.26 -23.15
CA PRO A 10 81.27 -57.48 -22.31
C PRO A 10 81.44 -56.01 -22.78
N LEU A 11 82.45 -55.30 -22.23
CA LEU A 11 83.30 -54.23 -22.80
C LEU A 11 83.51 -53.11 -21.76
N GLN A 12 84.63 -53.14 -21.02
CA GLN A 12 85.90 -52.47 -21.34
C GLN A 12 85.79 -50.98 -21.71
N SER A 13 86.29 -50.09 -20.85
CA SER A 13 87.59 -49.40 -21.08
C SER A 13 88.03 -48.65 -19.81
N ARG A 14 89.19 -49.00 -19.26
CA ARG A 14 90.48 -48.27 -19.31
C ARG A 14 90.58 -47.07 -18.35
N TYR A 15 91.33 -47.26 -17.26
CA TYR A 15 92.58 -46.50 -17.04
C TYR A 15 93.61 -47.40 -16.33
N LYS A 16 94.83 -47.40 -16.86
CA LYS A 16 96.01 -48.18 -16.46
C LYS A 16 96.93 -47.34 -15.56
N SER A 17 97.76 -48.07 -14.80
CA SER A 17 99.11 -47.74 -14.30
C SER A 17 99.22 -46.69 -13.18
N ASN A 18 99.82 -46.94 -12.01
CA ASN A 18 101.14 -47.57 -11.77
C ASN A 18 101.22 -48.48 -10.51
N CYS A 19 101.67 -49.72 -10.74
CA CYS A 19 102.64 -50.58 -10.02
C CYS A 19 103.35 -50.02 -8.74
N LEU A 20 103.62 -50.75 -7.65
CA LEU A 20 104.11 -52.14 -7.47
C LEU A 20 103.88 -52.71 -6.03
N ARG A 21 103.33 -53.95 -5.95
CA ARG A 21 103.77 -55.16 -5.17
C ARG A 21 103.78 -55.17 -3.61
N VAL A 22 103.33 -56.19 -2.83
CA VAL A 22 102.81 -57.58 -3.03
C VAL A 22 101.89 -57.98 -1.86
N GLY A 23 100.77 -58.67 -2.15
CA GLY A 23 99.99 -59.55 -1.25
C GLY A 23 98.75 -60.07 -2.01
N PRO A 24 98.45 -61.39 -2.08
CA PRO A 24 97.60 -61.96 -3.15
C PRO A 24 96.09 -61.67 -2.98
N PRO A 25 95.29 -61.75 -4.07
CA PRO A 25 93.89 -61.34 -4.07
C PRO A 25 92.96 -62.41 -3.48
N LEU A 26 91.95 -61.94 -2.73
CA LEU A 26 90.79 -62.67 -2.25
C LEU A 26 89.99 -63.26 -3.42
N ARG A 27 89.65 -64.55 -3.34
CA ARG A 27 88.82 -65.26 -4.32
C ARG A 27 87.42 -65.52 -3.76
N SER A 28 86.43 -64.86 -4.37
CA SER A 28 85.05 -65.31 -4.66
C SER A 28 83.89 -64.46 -4.10
N ILE A 29 82.88 -64.31 -4.96
CA ILE A 29 81.55 -63.69 -4.75
C ILE A 29 80.78 -64.25 -3.53
N GLY A 30 81.20 -65.41 -2.99
CA GLY A 30 80.65 -65.95 -1.74
C GLY A 30 81.02 -65.13 -0.49
N GLU A 31 82.13 -64.39 -0.51
CA GLU A 31 82.44 -63.43 0.56
C GLU A 31 81.56 -62.18 0.49
N PHE A 32 81.09 -61.79 -0.70
CA PHE A 32 80.22 -60.63 -0.88
C PHE A 32 78.87 -60.83 -0.16
N TYR A 33 78.26 -62.02 -0.28
CA TYR A 33 77.03 -62.38 0.44
C TYR A 33 77.26 -62.60 1.95
N ARG A 34 78.44 -63.12 2.36
CA ARG A 34 78.81 -63.21 3.79
C ARG A 34 79.08 -61.86 4.44
N THR A 35 79.49 -60.86 3.66
CA THR A 35 79.77 -59.51 4.16
C THR A 35 78.48 -58.79 4.53
N MET A 36 77.35 -59.08 3.87
CA MET A 36 76.04 -58.61 4.32
C MET A 36 75.61 -59.24 5.65
N ALA A 37 75.89 -60.53 5.89
CA ALA A 37 75.63 -61.16 7.18
C ALA A 37 76.53 -60.62 8.32
N ARG A 38 77.75 -60.15 7.99
CA ARG A 38 78.66 -59.47 8.93
C ARG A 38 78.33 -57.99 9.15
N ALA A 39 77.65 -57.32 8.22
CA ALA A 39 77.18 -55.94 8.43
C ALA A 39 76.21 -55.86 9.61
N ARG A 40 75.40 -56.93 9.83
CA ARG A 40 74.48 -57.05 10.96
C ARG A 40 75.20 -57.03 12.31
N SER A 41 76.32 -57.73 12.47
CA SER A 41 77.10 -57.73 13.72
C SER A 41 78.04 -56.53 13.90
N LEU A 42 78.32 -55.77 12.82
CA LEU A 42 79.17 -54.56 12.87
C LEU A 42 78.41 -53.34 13.40
N LEU A 43 77.08 -53.36 13.35
CA LEU A 43 76.24 -52.28 13.84
C LEU A 43 75.89 -52.46 15.34
N GLU A 44 76.13 -53.63 15.92
CA GLU A 44 75.80 -54.01 17.30
C GLU A 44 76.74 -53.43 18.40
N GLY A 45 77.44 -52.32 18.15
CA GLY A 45 78.44 -51.73 19.08
C GLY A 45 78.41 -50.20 19.20
N SER A 46 79.31 -49.62 20.02
CA SER A 46 79.40 -48.16 20.24
C SER A 46 79.68 -47.34 18.97
N ASP A 47 80.18 -47.99 17.91
CA ASP A 47 80.55 -47.37 16.63
C ASP A 47 79.52 -47.64 15.51
N GLY A 48 78.38 -48.26 15.82
CA GLY A 48 77.34 -48.60 14.85
C GLY A 48 76.81 -47.39 14.08
N GLY A 49 76.66 -46.24 14.76
CA GLY A 49 76.28 -44.99 14.11
C GLY A 49 77.32 -44.42 13.14
N ALA A 50 78.62 -44.53 13.47
CA ALA A 50 79.70 -44.09 12.59
C ALA A 50 79.82 -44.97 11.34
N MET A 51 79.62 -46.29 11.49
CA MET A 51 79.59 -47.23 10.38
C MET A 51 78.38 -47.01 9.48
N ALA A 52 77.19 -46.74 10.05
CA ALA A 52 76.00 -46.39 9.28
C ALA A 52 76.21 -45.12 8.43
N ARG A 53 76.89 -44.09 8.97
CA ARG A 53 77.27 -42.88 8.21
C ARG A 53 78.21 -43.20 7.05
N LEU A 54 79.26 -43.99 7.30
CA LEU A 54 80.24 -44.41 6.29
C LEU A 54 79.58 -45.18 5.14
N LEU A 55 78.68 -46.13 5.45
CA LEU A 55 77.95 -46.89 4.45
C LEU A 55 77.11 -45.98 3.55
N LEU A 56 76.45 -44.97 4.12
CA LEU A 56 75.64 -44.01 3.37
C LEU A 56 76.50 -43.05 2.52
N GLU A 57 77.68 -42.63 3.00
CA GLU A 57 78.65 -41.84 2.23
C GLU A 57 79.22 -42.61 1.03
N GLU A 58 79.41 -43.92 1.16
CA GLU A 58 79.79 -44.82 0.06
C GLU A 58 78.63 -45.15 -0.90
N GLY A 59 77.45 -44.58 -0.69
CA GLY A 59 76.26 -44.82 -1.50
C GLY A 59 75.54 -46.15 -1.21
N LYS A 60 75.94 -46.88 -0.16
CA LYS A 60 75.29 -48.13 0.25
C LYS A 60 74.08 -47.81 1.14
N LYS A 61 72.91 -47.76 0.52
CA LYS A 61 71.63 -47.41 1.17
C LYS A 61 70.90 -48.58 1.84
N ASN A 62 71.54 -49.73 2.07
CA ASN A 62 70.87 -50.91 2.65
C ASN A 62 71.29 -51.12 4.11
N LEU A 63 70.37 -50.86 5.03
CA LEU A 63 70.48 -50.95 6.49
C LEU A 63 69.34 -51.82 7.08
N ARG A 64 68.83 -52.79 6.32
CA ARG A 64 67.78 -53.71 6.80
C ARG A 64 68.27 -54.49 8.01
N ASP A 65 67.38 -54.69 8.98
CA ASP A 65 67.65 -55.39 10.23
C ASP A 65 68.82 -54.82 11.07
N ALA A 66 69.18 -53.55 10.85
CA ALA A 66 70.27 -52.92 11.57
C ALA A 66 69.91 -52.70 13.04
N ALA A 67 70.80 -53.11 13.96
CA ALA A 67 70.67 -52.83 15.39
C ALA A 67 71.32 -51.48 15.71
N LEU A 68 70.55 -50.40 15.69
CA LEU A 68 70.98 -49.01 15.86
C LEU A 68 70.41 -48.36 17.14
N ALA A 69 69.97 -49.15 18.10
CA ALA A 69 69.38 -48.67 19.34
C ALA A 69 70.39 -47.81 20.14
N GLY A 70 69.93 -46.66 20.63
CA GLY A 70 70.72 -45.72 21.44
C GLY A 70 71.82 -44.95 20.69
N GLN A 71 71.98 -45.14 19.38
CA GLN A 71 73.07 -44.55 18.60
C GLN A 71 72.87 -43.05 18.32
N ASP A 72 73.96 -42.31 18.13
CA ASP A 72 73.93 -40.89 17.72
C ASP A 72 73.94 -40.72 16.20
N LEU A 73 72.74 -40.52 15.66
CA LEU A 73 72.42 -40.40 14.25
C LEU A 73 71.91 -38.99 13.90
N ARG A 74 72.25 -37.97 14.71
CA ARG A 74 71.86 -36.58 14.43
C ARG A 74 72.40 -36.11 13.08
N LEU A 75 71.60 -35.36 12.32
CA LEU A 75 71.95 -34.84 10.99
C LEU A 75 72.33 -35.93 9.95
N LEU A 76 71.95 -37.18 10.18
CA LEU A 76 72.24 -38.29 9.27
C LEU A 76 71.57 -38.05 7.91
N LYS A 77 72.30 -38.23 6.80
CA LYS A 77 71.73 -38.17 5.44
C LYS A 77 71.48 -39.57 4.90
N ALA A 78 70.34 -40.15 5.22
CA ALA A 78 69.92 -41.48 4.81
C ALA A 78 68.66 -41.48 3.93
N SER A 79 68.50 -40.48 3.06
CA SER A 79 67.40 -40.46 2.12
C SER A 79 67.43 -41.68 1.19
N PHE A 80 66.28 -42.30 0.94
CA PHE A 80 66.12 -43.56 0.20
C PHE A 80 66.79 -44.78 0.84
N ALA A 81 67.10 -44.75 2.14
CA ALA A 81 67.67 -45.91 2.84
C ALA A 81 66.65 -47.03 3.04
N LEU A 82 67.10 -48.29 2.98
CA LEU A 82 66.34 -49.48 3.34
C LEU A 82 66.64 -49.82 4.81
N LEU A 83 65.75 -49.45 5.72
CA LEU A 83 65.76 -49.65 7.16
C LEU A 83 64.71 -50.67 7.63
N ASP A 84 64.16 -51.49 6.73
CA ASP A 84 63.13 -52.47 7.08
C ASP A 84 63.61 -53.36 8.26
N ALA A 85 62.77 -53.49 9.30
CA ALA A 85 63.02 -54.21 10.55
C ALA A 85 64.24 -53.74 11.39
N ALA A 86 64.77 -52.53 11.13
CA ALA A 86 65.83 -51.96 11.95
C ALA A 86 65.34 -51.62 13.38
N ASP A 87 66.26 -51.65 14.34
CA ASP A 87 66.02 -51.20 15.71
C ASP A 87 66.72 -49.85 15.94
N LEU A 88 65.94 -48.78 15.98
CA LEU A 88 66.32 -47.40 16.30
C LEU A 88 65.83 -46.96 17.69
N SER A 89 65.49 -47.90 18.56
CA SER A 89 64.96 -47.60 19.89
C SER A 89 65.92 -46.68 20.67
N SER A 90 65.42 -45.57 21.22
CA SER A 90 66.20 -44.56 21.97
C SER A 90 67.36 -43.91 21.19
N ALA A 91 67.44 -44.08 19.87
CA ALA A 91 68.45 -43.43 19.03
C ALA A 91 68.24 -41.90 18.99
N ARG A 92 69.32 -41.14 18.81
CA ARG A 92 69.30 -39.69 18.59
C ARG A 92 69.33 -39.39 17.10
N LEU A 93 68.20 -39.01 16.54
CA LEU A 93 67.93 -38.71 15.14
C LEU A 93 67.57 -37.24 14.92
N ASP A 94 67.83 -36.34 15.89
CA ASP A 94 67.55 -34.92 15.75
C ASP A 94 68.10 -34.38 14.42
N ASP A 95 67.25 -33.71 13.64
CA ASP A 95 67.54 -33.15 12.31
C ASP A 95 68.07 -34.15 11.25
N ALA A 96 67.88 -35.46 11.43
CA ALA A 96 68.26 -36.46 10.45
C ALA A 96 67.35 -36.42 9.19
N ASP A 97 67.93 -36.64 8.01
CA ASP A 97 67.23 -36.80 6.73
C ASP A 97 67.07 -38.27 6.37
N LEU A 98 65.90 -38.82 6.66
CA LEU A 98 65.40 -40.15 6.34
C LEU A 98 64.32 -40.11 5.23
N SER A 99 64.30 -39.06 4.40
CA SER A 99 63.27 -38.89 3.38
C SER A 99 63.28 -40.06 2.39
N GLU A 100 62.11 -40.57 1.99
CA GLU A 100 61.93 -41.69 1.04
C GLU A 100 62.53 -43.03 1.51
N ALA A 101 62.86 -43.17 2.79
CA ALA A 101 63.40 -44.42 3.34
C ALA A 101 62.34 -45.52 3.45
N SER A 102 62.68 -46.77 3.14
CA SER A 102 61.85 -47.95 3.43
C SER A 102 62.21 -48.48 4.80
N ALA A 103 61.37 -48.27 5.81
CA ALA A 103 61.59 -48.62 7.20
C ALA A 103 60.43 -49.46 7.76
N ARG A 104 59.95 -50.46 7.02
CA ARG A 104 58.80 -51.27 7.46
C ARG A 104 59.15 -52.11 8.69
N GLY A 105 58.29 -52.11 9.72
CA GLY A 105 58.49 -52.86 10.96
C GLY A 105 59.66 -52.36 11.81
N CYS A 106 60.12 -51.13 11.60
CA CYS A 106 61.22 -50.54 12.35
C CYS A 106 60.81 -50.26 13.81
N ARG A 107 61.71 -50.45 14.77
CA ARG A 107 61.48 -50.08 16.18
C ARG A 107 62.07 -48.72 16.44
N MET A 108 61.27 -47.75 16.86
CA MET A 108 61.65 -46.37 17.20
C MET A 108 61.21 -45.99 18.63
N LEU A 109 61.07 -46.98 19.51
CA LEU A 109 60.65 -46.80 20.90
C LEU A 109 61.51 -45.73 21.60
N LYS A 110 60.90 -44.63 22.06
CA LYS A 110 61.54 -43.52 22.76
C LYS A 110 62.71 -42.85 22.01
N ALA A 111 62.76 -42.97 20.68
CA ALA A 111 63.77 -42.29 19.87
C ALA A 111 63.66 -40.76 20.00
N GLN A 112 64.80 -40.05 19.97
CA GLN A 112 64.87 -38.59 19.95
C GLN A 112 65.03 -38.12 18.51
N ALA A 113 63.96 -37.69 17.85
CA ALA A 113 63.92 -37.36 16.44
C ALA A 113 63.31 -35.97 16.19
N SER A 114 63.59 -35.00 17.07
CA SER A 114 63.09 -33.65 16.90
C SER A 114 63.69 -33.01 15.64
N GLY A 115 62.87 -32.35 14.81
CA GLY A 115 63.31 -31.74 13.55
C GLY A 115 63.70 -32.72 12.43
N ALA A 116 63.58 -34.04 12.65
CA ALA A 116 63.95 -35.03 11.66
C ALA A 116 63.05 -34.98 10.41
N ARG A 117 63.62 -35.22 9.22
CA ARG A 117 62.91 -35.29 7.93
C ARG A 117 62.72 -36.74 7.51
N LEU A 118 61.52 -37.27 7.65
CA LEU A 118 61.15 -38.63 7.26
C LEU A 118 60.33 -38.68 5.96
N ARG A 119 60.06 -37.51 5.35
CA ARG A 119 59.12 -37.29 4.25
C ARG A 119 59.15 -38.38 3.17
N GLY A 120 57.99 -38.94 2.83
CA GLY A 120 57.82 -39.95 1.78
C GLY A 120 58.28 -41.37 2.15
N GLY A 121 58.78 -41.58 3.37
CA GLY A 121 59.27 -42.89 3.80
C GLY A 121 58.15 -43.92 4.03
N ASP A 122 58.48 -45.20 3.86
CA ASP A 122 57.59 -46.33 4.10
C ASP A 122 57.86 -46.98 5.47
N TRP A 123 57.10 -46.58 6.47
CA TRP A 123 57.26 -46.95 7.87
C TRP A 123 56.26 -48.00 8.35
N GLN A 124 55.56 -48.69 7.45
CA GLN A 124 54.44 -49.58 7.83
C GLN A 124 54.82 -50.58 8.93
N GLY A 125 54.01 -50.68 9.98
CA GLY A 125 54.19 -51.61 11.10
C GLY A 125 55.25 -51.20 12.12
N SER A 126 55.77 -49.97 12.05
CA SER A 126 56.83 -49.49 12.94
C SER A 126 56.32 -49.05 14.31
N ASP A 127 57.19 -49.15 15.32
CA ASP A 127 56.86 -48.83 16.72
C ASP A 127 57.47 -47.49 17.14
N PHE A 128 56.67 -46.43 17.21
CA PHE A 128 57.04 -45.08 17.63
C PHE A 128 56.66 -44.77 19.09
N GLU A 129 56.38 -45.77 19.91
CA GLU A 129 55.90 -45.53 21.28
C GLU A 129 56.89 -44.66 22.08
N GLY A 130 56.39 -43.58 22.68
CA GLY A 130 57.20 -42.62 23.46
C GLY A 130 58.24 -41.81 22.65
N ALA A 131 58.26 -41.88 21.32
CA ALA A 131 59.23 -41.16 20.49
C ALA A 131 59.04 -39.64 20.58
N GLN A 132 60.15 -38.89 20.56
CA GLN A 132 60.16 -37.43 20.54
C GLN A 132 60.29 -36.95 19.09
N LEU A 133 59.19 -36.49 18.51
CA LEU A 133 59.06 -36.14 17.08
C LEU A 133 58.69 -34.66 16.89
N GLN A 134 59.01 -33.81 17.86
CA GLN A 134 58.67 -32.38 17.79
C GLN A 134 59.30 -31.74 16.56
N GLU A 135 58.55 -30.93 15.82
CA GLU A 135 59.01 -30.24 14.60
C GLU A 135 59.50 -31.16 13.47
N ALA A 136 59.26 -32.49 13.55
CA ALA A 136 59.66 -33.42 12.50
C ALA A 136 58.80 -33.30 11.22
N ASP A 137 59.41 -33.47 10.04
CA ASP A 137 58.72 -33.57 8.76
C ASP A 137 58.42 -35.05 8.45
N LEU A 138 57.21 -35.47 8.78
CA LEU A 138 56.67 -36.81 8.57
C LEU A 138 55.73 -36.86 7.34
N SER A 139 55.81 -35.86 6.45
CA SER A 139 54.85 -35.68 5.36
C SER A 139 54.92 -36.83 4.34
N GLY A 140 53.79 -37.31 3.85
CA GLY A 140 53.73 -38.31 2.77
C GLY A 140 54.24 -39.71 3.14
N CYS A 141 54.56 -39.96 4.41
CA CYS A 141 55.01 -41.26 4.88
C CYS A 141 53.88 -42.31 4.88
N ASN A 142 54.24 -43.58 4.74
CA ASN A 142 53.34 -44.70 5.02
C ASN A 142 53.56 -45.21 6.44
N PHE A 143 52.77 -44.75 7.41
CA PHE A 143 52.73 -45.22 8.78
C PHE A 143 51.62 -46.23 9.06
N LYS A 144 51.09 -46.94 8.07
CA LYS A 144 50.03 -47.93 8.31
C LYS A 144 50.45 -48.94 9.39
N ASP A 145 49.55 -49.31 10.29
CA ASP A 145 49.76 -50.26 11.39
C ASP A 145 50.87 -49.87 12.39
N CYS A 146 51.19 -48.57 12.54
CA CYS A 146 52.24 -48.09 13.46
C CYS A 146 51.74 -47.84 14.89
N ASN A 147 52.65 -47.80 15.85
CA ASN A 147 52.33 -47.49 17.25
C ASN A 147 52.85 -46.10 17.65
N PHE A 148 51.98 -45.10 17.82
CA PHE A 148 52.36 -43.75 18.27
C PHE A 148 51.99 -43.47 19.74
N THR A 149 51.69 -44.51 20.54
CA THR A 149 51.31 -44.35 21.94
C THR A 149 52.35 -43.51 22.72
N SER A 150 51.90 -42.49 23.44
CA SER A 150 52.76 -41.55 24.18
C SER A 150 53.84 -40.83 23.38
N ALA A 151 53.77 -40.79 22.05
CA ALA A 151 54.71 -40.02 21.23
C ALA A 151 54.49 -38.51 21.38
N HIS A 152 55.56 -37.72 21.25
CA HIS A 152 55.51 -36.26 21.34
C HIS A 152 55.62 -35.64 19.94
N ILE A 153 54.50 -35.22 19.36
CA ILE A 153 54.41 -34.75 17.97
C ILE A 153 54.19 -33.24 17.82
N ALA A 154 54.40 -32.45 18.88
CA ALA A 154 54.16 -31.00 18.86
C ALA A 154 54.93 -30.32 17.72
N GLY A 155 54.22 -29.59 16.86
CA GLY A 155 54.79 -28.91 15.69
C GLY A 155 55.24 -29.83 14.54
N ALA A 156 55.04 -31.15 14.64
CA ALA A 156 55.37 -32.08 13.55
C ALA A 156 54.39 -31.93 12.37
N SER A 157 54.85 -32.25 11.16
CA SER A 157 54.00 -32.31 9.96
C SER A 157 53.78 -33.77 9.55
N LEU A 158 52.55 -34.26 9.68
CA LEU A 158 52.12 -35.57 9.15
C LEU A 158 51.38 -35.42 7.82
N ARG A 159 51.49 -34.28 7.14
CA ARG A 159 50.69 -33.94 5.96
C ARG A 159 50.71 -35.05 4.91
N SER A 160 49.53 -35.50 4.48
CA SER A 160 49.37 -36.56 3.46
C SER A 160 50.01 -37.92 3.80
N SER A 161 50.30 -38.20 5.07
CA SER A 161 50.76 -39.52 5.51
C SER A 161 49.60 -40.52 5.61
N LYS A 162 49.91 -41.82 5.43
CA LYS A 162 48.96 -42.92 5.64
C LYS A 162 49.14 -43.43 7.06
N VAL A 163 48.13 -43.36 7.91
CA VAL A 163 48.22 -43.80 9.32
C VAL A 163 47.17 -44.86 9.66
N ASP A 164 46.56 -45.50 8.66
CA ASP A 164 45.50 -46.49 8.84
C ASP A 164 45.95 -47.61 9.81
N GLY A 165 45.10 -48.01 10.76
CA GLY A 165 45.43 -49.06 11.73
C GLY A 165 46.46 -48.67 12.81
N SER A 166 46.92 -47.41 12.83
CA SER A 166 47.90 -46.95 13.82
C SER A 166 47.26 -46.59 15.15
N ARG A 167 48.00 -46.76 16.25
CA ARG A 167 47.56 -46.40 17.61
C ARG A 167 48.01 -44.99 18.00
N PHE A 168 47.05 -44.14 18.39
CA PHE A 168 47.27 -42.76 18.81
C PHE A 168 46.67 -42.53 20.22
N GLU A 169 47.17 -43.27 21.21
CA GLU A 169 46.71 -43.22 22.60
C GLU A 169 47.72 -42.46 23.49
N GLU A 170 47.23 -41.73 24.50
CA GLU A 170 48.07 -41.03 25.50
C GLU A 170 49.14 -40.08 24.94
N ILE A 171 48.88 -39.46 23.78
CA ILE A 171 49.78 -38.46 23.17
C ILE A 171 50.01 -37.29 24.15
N ASP A 172 51.20 -36.69 24.11
CA ASP A 172 51.55 -35.52 24.93
C ASP A 172 50.47 -34.43 24.87
N PRO A 173 49.90 -33.98 26.01
CA PRO A 173 48.91 -32.89 26.08
C PRO A 173 49.45 -31.53 25.64
N ARG A 174 50.71 -31.43 25.19
CA ARG A 174 51.29 -30.25 24.53
C ARG A 174 51.34 -30.37 23.00
N ALA A 175 50.62 -31.29 22.38
CA ALA A 175 50.56 -31.52 20.92
C ALA A 175 49.88 -30.37 20.13
N GLN A 176 50.20 -29.12 20.45
CA GLN A 176 49.68 -27.92 19.81
C GLN A 176 50.38 -27.66 18.47
N ARG A 177 49.70 -26.93 17.58
CA ARG A 177 50.25 -26.40 16.32
C ARG A 177 50.84 -27.46 15.36
N CYS A 178 50.33 -28.68 15.37
CA CYS A 178 50.74 -29.73 14.43
C CYS A 178 50.13 -29.48 13.03
N ASP A 179 50.74 -30.02 11.97
CA ASP A 179 50.15 -30.05 10.62
C ASP A 179 49.70 -31.48 10.28
N LEU A 180 48.40 -31.73 10.39
CA LEU A 180 47.72 -32.99 10.09
C LEU A 180 46.89 -32.88 8.80
N SER A 181 47.21 -31.93 7.92
CA SER A 181 46.41 -31.68 6.73
C SER A 181 46.38 -32.91 5.81
N PHE A 182 45.18 -33.28 5.35
CA PHE A 182 44.93 -34.44 4.46
C PHE A 182 45.33 -35.81 5.02
N VAL A 183 45.40 -35.95 6.35
CA VAL A 183 45.63 -37.25 7.01
C VAL A 183 44.32 -38.02 7.18
N CYS A 184 44.35 -39.34 7.00
CA CYS A 184 43.21 -40.22 7.30
C CYS A 184 43.31 -40.75 8.74
N LEU A 185 42.50 -40.20 9.64
CA LEU A 185 42.35 -40.60 11.04
C LEU A 185 41.05 -41.39 11.30
N SER A 186 40.33 -41.79 10.26
CA SER A 186 38.98 -42.37 10.36
C SER A 186 38.89 -43.55 11.36
N GLY A 187 37.81 -43.56 12.16
CA GLY A 187 37.49 -44.61 13.14
C GLY A 187 38.34 -44.61 14.43
N LEU A 188 39.28 -43.68 14.59
CA LEU A 188 40.14 -43.61 15.77
C LEU A 188 39.42 -43.03 17.01
N SER A 189 39.86 -43.45 18.19
CA SER A 189 39.46 -42.85 19.47
C SER A 189 40.53 -41.85 19.93
N LEU A 190 40.18 -40.57 19.94
CA LEU A 190 41.00 -39.45 20.38
C LEU A 190 40.48 -38.96 21.74
N LYS A 191 41.28 -39.06 22.80
CA LYS A 191 40.83 -38.68 24.15
C LYS A 191 41.85 -37.81 24.88
N GLY A 192 41.39 -36.66 25.39
CA GLY A 192 42.20 -35.76 26.22
C GLY A 192 43.34 -35.05 25.49
N ILE A 193 43.31 -35.00 24.17
CA ILE A 193 44.39 -34.45 23.34
C ILE A 193 44.18 -32.94 23.14
N ASP A 194 45.25 -32.15 23.32
CA ASP A 194 45.27 -30.73 22.98
C ASP A 194 45.86 -30.52 21.58
N PHE A 195 45.00 -30.33 20.58
CA PHE A 195 45.39 -29.92 19.23
C PHE A 195 45.19 -28.42 19.00
N SER A 196 45.16 -27.60 20.05
CA SER A 196 44.89 -26.16 19.89
C SER A 196 45.87 -25.49 18.92
N GLY A 197 45.33 -24.67 18.02
CA GLY A 197 46.08 -23.98 16.98
C GLY A 197 46.66 -24.86 15.85
N SER A 198 46.35 -26.16 15.81
CA SER A 198 46.86 -27.08 14.77
C SER A 198 46.19 -26.85 13.41
N CYS A 199 46.91 -27.16 12.33
CA CYS A 199 46.37 -27.18 10.97
C CYS A 199 45.92 -28.61 10.62
N MET A 200 44.65 -28.79 10.34
CA MET A 200 44.02 -30.07 10.04
C MET A 200 43.13 -29.94 8.78
N GLU A 201 43.59 -29.16 7.80
CA GLU A 201 42.83 -28.91 6.57
C GLU A 201 42.66 -30.22 5.79
N GLY A 202 41.42 -30.55 5.41
CA GLY A 202 41.11 -31.75 4.64
C GLY A 202 41.36 -33.08 5.36
N VAL A 203 41.56 -33.06 6.69
CA VAL A 203 41.72 -34.28 7.49
C VAL A 203 40.46 -35.14 7.39
N ASP A 204 40.63 -36.46 7.37
CA ASP A 204 39.51 -37.40 7.50
C ASP A 204 39.43 -37.92 8.94
N LEU A 205 38.48 -37.41 9.70
CA LEU A 205 38.14 -37.87 11.05
C LEU A 205 36.88 -38.74 11.06
N SER A 206 36.35 -39.15 9.92
CA SER A 206 35.04 -39.81 9.88
C SER A 206 34.95 -41.02 10.82
N GLU A 207 33.82 -41.18 11.50
CA GLU A 207 33.56 -42.23 12.50
C GLU A 207 34.46 -42.21 13.76
N CYS A 208 35.26 -41.16 13.98
CA CYS A 208 36.06 -41.02 15.20
C CYS A 208 35.24 -40.74 16.46
N LEU A 209 35.78 -41.16 17.61
CA LEU A 209 35.33 -40.72 18.93
C LEU A 209 36.34 -39.69 19.47
N VAL A 210 35.90 -38.46 19.71
CA VAL A 210 36.73 -37.36 20.23
C VAL A 210 36.18 -36.92 21.59
N GLU A 211 36.87 -37.27 22.68
CA GLU A 211 36.44 -36.99 24.05
C GLU A 211 37.41 -36.06 24.78
N GLN A 212 36.90 -35.00 25.42
CA GLN A 212 37.69 -34.14 26.33
C GLN A 212 38.93 -33.48 25.68
N CYS A 213 38.94 -33.34 24.36
CA CYS A 213 40.04 -32.71 23.62
C CYS A 213 39.91 -31.18 23.60
N ASP A 214 41.05 -30.49 23.50
CA ASP A 214 41.09 -29.05 23.20
C ASP A 214 41.45 -28.84 21.73
N LEU A 215 40.48 -28.41 20.94
CA LEU A 215 40.60 -28.09 19.52
C LEU A 215 40.45 -26.57 19.29
N SER A 216 40.72 -25.75 20.32
CA SER A 216 40.58 -24.29 20.19
C SER A 216 41.53 -23.74 19.13
N ARG A 217 41.06 -22.85 18.25
CA ARG A 217 41.84 -22.25 17.13
C ARG A 217 42.37 -23.25 16.09
N VAL A 218 41.86 -24.48 16.06
CA VAL A 218 42.25 -25.48 15.03
C VAL A 218 41.74 -25.06 13.64
N LYS A 219 42.43 -25.43 12.57
CA LYS A 219 41.96 -25.28 11.18
C LYS A 219 41.49 -26.63 10.62
N LEU A 220 40.20 -26.92 10.70
CA LEU A 220 39.50 -28.08 10.13
C LEU A 220 38.82 -27.77 8.78
N VAL A 221 39.33 -26.78 8.03
CA VAL A 221 38.80 -26.41 6.72
C VAL A 221 38.70 -27.66 5.83
N LYS A 222 37.54 -27.93 5.20
CA LYS A 222 37.29 -29.12 4.34
C LYS A 222 37.49 -30.49 5.01
N ALA A 223 37.56 -30.56 6.34
CA ALA A 223 37.69 -31.83 7.05
C ALA A 223 36.46 -32.74 6.81
N ASN A 224 36.68 -34.06 6.72
CA ASN A 224 35.61 -35.06 6.76
C ASN A 224 35.36 -35.44 8.22
N LEU A 225 34.25 -34.96 8.79
CA LEU A 225 33.82 -35.22 10.17
C LEU A 225 32.59 -36.14 10.22
N ARG A 226 32.22 -36.79 9.12
CA ARG A 226 30.98 -37.59 9.02
C ARG A 226 30.94 -38.68 10.10
N GLY A 227 29.85 -38.75 10.86
CA GLY A 227 29.65 -39.78 11.89
C GLY A 227 30.55 -39.66 13.14
N CYS A 228 31.34 -38.58 13.27
CA CYS A 228 32.17 -38.35 14.46
C CYS A 228 31.32 -38.17 15.72
N ARG A 229 31.83 -38.59 16.88
CA ARG A 229 31.26 -38.25 18.19
C ARG A 229 32.21 -37.35 18.96
N PHE A 230 31.87 -36.08 19.07
CA PHE A 230 32.53 -35.11 19.94
C PHE A 230 31.78 -35.03 21.29
N LEU A 231 32.50 -35.22 22.39
CA LEU A 231 31.98 -35.14 23.75
C LEU A 231 32.91 -34.29 24.62
N ASP A 232 32.37 -33.22 25.22
CA ASP A 232 33.11 -32.28 26.08
C ASP A 232 34.36 -31.68 25.41
N VAL A 233 34.27 -31.36 24.12
CA VAL A 233 35.38 -30.82 23.31
C VAL A 233 35.31 -29.30 23.22
N LYS A 234 36.44 -28.62 23.37
CA LYS A 234 36.55 -27.16 23.14
C LYS A 234 36.91 -26.89 21.69
N LEU A 235 36.06 -26.14 20.99
CA LEU A 235 36.27 -25.71 19.59
C LEU A 235 36.25 -24.18 19.48
N THR A 236 36.56 -23.47 20.57
CA THR A 236 36.52 -22.01 20.57
C THR A 236 37.47 -21.43 19.53
N ARG A 237 36.98 -20.51 18.69
CA ARG A 237 37.74 -19.93 17.56
C ARG A 237 38.29 -20.95 16.55
N ALA A 238 37.79 -22.18 16.53
CA ALA A 238 38.15 -23.15 15.50
C ALA A 238 37.57 -22.73 14.14
N ASN A 239 38.26 -23.07 13.05
CA ASN A 239 37.74 -22.92 11.70
C ASN A 239 37.37 -24.30 11.16
N LEU A 240 36.08 -24.55 10.97
CA LEU A 240 35.46 -25.74 10.39
C LEU A 240 34.84 -25.43 9.01
N SER A 241 35.25 -24.37 8.33
CA SER A 241 34.66 -23.96 7.06
C SER A 241 34.73 -25.09 6.01
N HIS A 242 33.65 -25.33 5.29
CA HIS A 242 33.50 -26.42 4.31
C HIS A 242 33.68 -27.85 4.88
N ALA A 243 33.65 -28.03 6.21
CA ALA A 243 33.76 -29.36 6.79
C ALA A 243 32.48 -30.19 6.55
N ARG A 244 32.65 -31.49 6.29
CA ARG A 244 31.55 -32.43 6.11
C ARG A 244 31.23 -33.09 7.44
N ALA A 245 30.32 -32.52 8.23
CA ALA A 245 29.98 -32.98 9.58
C ALA A 245 28.59 -33.66 9.67
N ALA A 246 27.99 -34.07 8.56
CA ALA A 246 26.71 -34.80 8.57
C ALA A 246 26.77 -36.05 9.45
N GLY A 247 25.77 -36.22 10.32
CA GLY A 247 25.68 -37.36 11.23
C GLY A 247 26.68 -37.34 12.39
N SER A 248 27.49 -36.29 12.51
CA SER A 248 28.35 -36.11 13.68
C SER A 248 27.55 -35.58 14.87
N SER A 249 27.99 -35.91 16.08
CA SER A 249 27.35 -35.50 17.33
C SER A 249 28.30 -34.61 18.11
N PHE A 250 27.86 -33.40 18.47
CA PHE A 250 28.58 -32.46 19.34
C PHE A 250 27.83 -32.31 20.66
N ILE A 251 28.19 -33.12 21.67
CA ILE A 251 27.53 -33.09 22.98
C ILE A 251 28.40 -32.27 23.93
N SER A 252 27.80 -31.25 24.57
CA SER A 252 28.49 -30.37 25.54
C SER A 252 29.75 -29.68 24.99
N CYS A 253 29.78 -29.42 23.68
CA CYS A 253 30.91 -28.76 23.02
C CYS A 253 30.75 -27.23 23.00
N ASP A 254 31.87 -26.51 23.09
CA ASP A 254 31.91 -25.05 23.00
C ASP A 254 32.49 -24.60 21.65
N LEU A 255 31.62 -24.09 20.78
CA LEU A 255 31.94 -23.56 19.45
C LEU A 255 31.94 -22.02 19.44
N SER A 256 32.09 -21.37 20.61
CA SER A 256 32.08 -19.91 20.68
C SER A 256 33.17 -19.31 19.79
N HIS A 257 32.79 -18.34 18.96
CA HIS A 257 33.66 -17.70 17.97
C HIS A 257 34.23 -18.62 16.87
N ALA A 258 33.72 -19.83 16.70
CA ALA A 258 34.14 -20.71 15.61
C ALA A 258 33.64 -20.19 14.24
N GLU A 259 34.36 -20.52 13.17
CA GLU A 259 33.99 -20.28 11.77
C GLU A 259 33.49 -21.61 11.20
N LEU A 260 32.23 -21.69 10.75
CA LEU A 260 31.61 -22.90 10.22
C LEU A 260 31.05 -22.69 8.80
N ASP A 261 31.53 -21.66 8.11
CA ASP A 261 30.97 -21.26 6.81
C ASP A 261 30.96 -22.43 5.82
N ASP A 262 29.82 -22.66 5.16
CA ASP A 262 29.57 -23.80 4.24
C ASP A 262 29.78 -25.21 4.86
N ALA A 263 29.75 -25.36 6.18
CA ALA A 263 29.80 -26.68 6.82
C ALA A 263 28.45 -27.42 6.75
N ASP A 264 28.50 -28.74 6.59
CA ASP A 264 27.34 -29.63 6.60
C ASP A 264 27.15 -30.18 8.02
N LEU A 265 26.13 -29.69 8.75
CA LEU A 265 25.86 -29.97 10.17
C LEU A 265 24.59 -30.80 10.40
N ARG A 266 24.09 -31.47 9.36
CA ARG A 266 22.87 -32.28 9.45
C ARG A 266 22.98 -33.32 10.58
N TYR A 267 21.92 -33.45 11.37
CA TYR A 267 21.80 -34.36 12.53
C TYR A 267 22.64 -34.04 13.78
N TRP A 268 23.11 -32.79 13.96
CA TRP A 268 23.67 -32.35 15.25
C TRP A 268 22.68 -32.54 16.41
N ARG A 269 23.18 -32.77 17.64
CA ARG A 269 22.37 -33.13 18.83
C ARG A 269 22.41 -32.06 19.93
N LYS A 270 21.54 -32.24 20.96
CA LYS A 270 21.22 -31.29 22.04
C LYS A 270 22.45 -30.68 22.75
N ARG A 271 22.31 -29.44 23.26
CA ARG A 271 23.25 -28.70 24.14
C ARG A 271 24.56 -28.23 23.47
N VAL A 272 24.46 -27.65 22.28
CA VAL A 272 25.58 -26.94 21.63
C VAL A 272 25.57 -25.46 22.00
N SER A 273 26.74 -24.90 22.37
CA SER A 273 26.93 -23.45 22.52
C SER A 273 27.75 -22.92 21.35
N ALA A 274 27.18 -22.00 20.57
CA ALA A 274 27.83 -21.34 19.44
C ALA A 274 27.58 -19.81 19.49
N GLN A 275 27.65 -19.25 20.71
CA GLN A 275 27.52 -17.82 20.94
C GLN A 275 28.60 -17.07 20.14
N ARG A 276 28.22 -16.00 19.42
CA ARG A 276 29.13 -15.21 18.57
C ARG A 276 29.91 -16.03 17.52
N ALA A 277 29.44 -17.23 17.15
CA ALA A 277 30.01 -18.00 16.07
C ALA A 277 29.64 -17.41 14.70
N THR A 278 30.48 -17.67 13.70
CA THR A 278 30.19 -17.38 12.29
C THR A 278 29.79 -18.69 11.62
N LEU A 279 28.57 -18.74 11.12
CA LEU A 279 27.83 -19.90 10.62
C LEU A 279 27.22 -19.56 9.25
N VAL A 280 27.91 -18.82 8.37
CA VAL A 280 27.30 -18.33 7.13
C VAL A 280 27.09 -19.50 6.14
N GLN A 281 25.90 -19.58 5.54
CA GLN A 281 25.54 -20.62 4.56
C GLN A 281 25.66 -22.07 5.06
N VAL A 282 25.52 -22.28 6.37
CA VAL A 282 25.56 -23.60 7.00
C VAL A 282 24.31 -24.42 6.66
N ASP A 283 24.49 -25.71 6.31
CA ASP A 283 23.39 -26.69 6.20
C ASP A 283 23.21 -27.44 7.52
N ALA A 284 22.21 -27.03 8.31
CA ALA A 284 21.81 -27.64 9.57
C ALA A 284 20.38 -28.23 9.49
N CYS A 285 19.97 -28.69 8.30
CA CYS A 285 18.68 -29.35 8.08
C CYS A 285 18.51 -30.57 9.01
N GLU A 286 17.30 -30.75 9.56
CA GLU A 286 16.92 -31.84 10.48
C GLU A 286 17.79 -31.96 11.76
N SER A 287 18.54 -30.91 12.12
CA SER A 287 19.37 -30.90 13.32
C SER A 287 18.55 -30.74 14.61
N ILE A 288 19.02 -31.30 15.73
CA ILE A 288 18.42 -31.15 17.06
C ILE A 288 19.27 -30.17 17.87
N LEU A 289 18.84 -28.91 17.88
CA LEU A 289 19.50 -27.76 18.50
C LEU A 289 18.71 -27.24 19.73
N GLU A 290 18.01 -28.14 20.43
CA GLU A 290 17.22 -27.81 21.61
C GLU A 290 18.09 -27.18 22.72
N SER A 291 17.62 -26.04 23.25
CA SER A 291 18.28 -25.25 24.29
C SER A 291 19.69 -24.76 23.92
N CYS A 292 20.01 -24.65 22.62
CA CYS A 292 21.30 -24.11 22.17
C CYS A 292 21.41 -22.60 22.45
N ASN A 293 22.65 -22.13 22.64
CA ASN A 293 22.93 -20.70 22.73
C ASN A 293 23.62 -20.23 21.45
N LEU A 294 22.88 -19.48 20.64
CA LEU A 294 23.30 -18.90 19.36
C LEU A 294 23.29 -17.37 19.40
N SER A 295 23.20 -16.77 20.60
CA SER A 295 23.13 -15.32 20.77
C SER A 295 24.31 -14.62 20.08
N GLU A 296 24.04 -13.51 19.40
CA GLU A 296 25.01 -12.69 18.65
C GLU A 296 25.80 -13.46 17.57
N SER A 297 25.37 -14.65 17.15
CA SER A 297 26.00 -15.39 16.05
C SER A 297 25.60 -14.84 14.68
N ASP A 298 26.43 -15.09 13.66
CA ASP A 298 26.16 -14.76 12.27
C ASP A 298 25.82 -16.03 11.48
N MET A 299 24.53 -16.24 11.23
CA MET A 299 23.92 -17.39 10.56
C MET A 299 23.25 -16.97 9.25
N GLN A 300 23.83 -16.01 8.53
CA GLN A 300 23.30 -15.54 7.25
C GLN A 300 23.26 -16.67 6.21
N GLY A 301 22.12 -16.88 5.56
CA GLY A 301 21.98 -17.84 4.46
C GLY A 301 21.94 -19.32 4.86
N CYS A 302 21.80 -19.65 6.15
CA CYS A 302 21.73 -21.04 6.61
C CYS A 302 20.49 -21.78 6.12
N THR A 303 20.57 -23.11 6.05
CA THR A 303 19.43 -24.02 5.94
C THR A 303 19.19 -24.72 7.27
N LEU A 304 18.06 -24.43 7.91
CA LEU A 304 17.58 -24.95 9.20
C LEU A 304 16.24 -25.68 9.05
N ASP A 305 15.93 -26.14 7.83
CA ASP A 305 14.65 -26.80 7.56
C ASP A 305 14.47 -28.01 8.48
N ARG A 306 13.29 -28.10 9.12
CA ARG A 306 12.92 -29.14 10.11
C ARG A 306 13.85 -29.25 11.32
N ALA A 307 14.69 -28.23 11.59
CA ALA A 307 15.54 -28.21 12.77
C ALA A 307 14.72 -28.05 14.05
N GLN A 308 15.08 -28.76 15.12
CA GLN A 308 14.48 -28.63 16.44
C GLN A 308 15.25 -27.60 17.26
N MET A 309 14.75 -26.37 17.29
CA MET A 309 15.33 -25.17 17.93
C MET A 309 14.59 -24.77 19.22
N ARG A 310 13.89 -25.70 19.86
CA ARG A 310 13.10 -25.42 21.07
C ARG A 310 13.95 -24.81 22.17
N ARG A 311 13.47 -23.71 22.78
CA ARG A 311 14.16 -22.95 23.83
C ARG A 311 15.57 -22.45 23.45
N ALA A 312 15.85 -22.31 22.15
CA ALA A 312 17.11 -21.74 21.68
C ALA A 312 17.20 -20.26 22.05
N LYS A 313 18.43 -19.79 22.33
CA LYS A 313 18.74 -18.36 22.53
C LYS A 313 19.32 -17.77 21.26
N LEU A 314 18.58 -16.85 20.66
CA LEU A 314 18.81 -16.20 19.36
C LEU A 314 18.92 -14.67 19.49
N ASN A 315 19.18 -14.17 20.70
CA ASN A 315 19.25 -12.73 20.97
C ASN A 315 20.36 -12.08 20.14
N GLY A 316 20.01 -11.08 19.31
CA GLY A 316 20.94 -10.38 18.42
C GLY A 316 21.54 -11.23 17.29
N THR A 317 21.08 -12.47 17.08
CA THR A 317 21.56 -13.37 16.02
C THR A 317 21.22 -12.81 14.64
N ARG A 318 22.12 -12.95 13.67
CA ARG A 318 21.86 -12.61 12.26
C ARG A 318 21.49 -13.89 11.51
N MET A 319 20.28 -13.97 10.98
CA MET A 319 19.77 -15.09 10.19
C MET A 319 19.16 -14.59 8.87
N GLU A 320 19.78 -13.57 8.25
CA GLU A 320 19.27 -12.97 7.02
C GLU A 320 19.33 -13.97 5.85
N LYS A 321 18.28 -14.04 5.02
CA LYS A 321 18.19 -14.93 3.84
C LYS A 321 18.33 -16.43 4.17
N SER A 322 17.98 -16.84 5.38
CA SER A 322 18.07 -18.23 5.83
C SER A 322 16.77 -18.99 5.57
N SER A 323 16.86 -20.30 5.34
CA SER A 323 15.72 -21.21 5.24
C SER A 323 15.49 -21.88 6.59
N CYS A 324 14.27 -21.84 7.11
CA CYS A 324 13.84 -22.37 8.41
C CYS A 324 12.50 -23.12 8.25
N ILE A 325 12.28 -23.75 7.10
CA ILE A 325 10.99 -24.34 6.73
C ILE A 325 10.64 -25.48 7.70
N ALA A 326 9.46 -25.45 8.29
CA ALA A 326 8.99 -26.43 9.28
C ALA A 326 9.93 -26.64 10.48
N ALA A 327 10.77 -25.64 10.80
CA ALA A 327 11.62 -25.66 11.98
C ALA A 327 10.82 -25.36 13.25
N ASP A 328 11.28 -25.89 14.39
CA ASP A 328 10.57 -25.81 15.67
C ASP A 328 11.30 -24.90 16.65
N PHE A 329 10.86 -23.65 16.76
CA PHE A 329 11.43 -22.60 17.62
C PHE A 329 10.71 -22.46 18.96
N ASP A 330 9.83 -23.39 19.35
CA ASP A 330 8.96 -23.25 20.53
C ASP A 330 9.75 -22.85 21.79
N GLY A 331 9.33 -21.75 22.43
CA GLY A 331 9.97 -21.21 23.64
C GLY A 331 11.29 -20.47 23.42
N SER A 332 11.66 -20.12 22.18
CA SER A 332 12.93 -19.43 21.90
C SER A 332 12.95 -17.95 22.31
N GLU A 333 14.14 -17.48 22.69
CA GLU A 333 14.42 -16.07 22.98
C GLU A 333 15.12 -15.45 21.76
N GLY A 334 14.63 -14.33 21.22
CA GLY A 334 15.12 -13.73 19.98
C GLY A 334 15.05 -12.21 19.99
N GLU A 335 15.35 -11.57 21.13
CA GLU A 335 15.35 -10.11 21.23
C GLU A 335 16.38 -9.52 20.26
N GLY A 336 15.93 -8.62 19.36
CA GLY A 336 16.79 -8.00 18.35
C GLY A 336 17.32 -8.96 17.26
N LEU A 337 16.74 -10.17 17.12
CA LEU A 337 17.01 -11.11 16.03
C LEU A 337 16.91 -10.42 14.67
N ARG A 338 17.85 -10.65 13.76
CA ARG A 338 17.85 -10.08 12.40
C ARG A 338 17.68 -11.17 11.36
N ALA A 339 16.47 -11.40 10.88
CA ALA A 339 16.17 -12.50 9.96
C ALA A 339 15.57 -12.03 8.63
N MET A 340 15.93 -10.85 8.14
CA MET A 340 15.33 -10.27 6.93
C MET A 340 15.42 -11.22 5.71
N ASN A 341 14.33 -11.32 4.95
CA ASN A 341 14.16 -12.18 3.77
C ASN A 341 14.38 -13.69 4.03
N SER A 342 14.07 -14.15 5.24
CA SER A 342 14.21 -15.57 5.63
C SER A 342 12.89 -16.32 5.56
N ASN A 343 12.96 -17.62 5.30
CA ASN A 343 11.78 -18.47 5.12
C ASN A 343 11.48 -19.27 6.39
N PHE A 344 10.47 -18.87 7.14
CA PHE A 344 9.90 -19.54 8.31
C PHE A 344 8.57 -20.25 7.98
N SER A 345 8.30 -20.58 6.72
CA SER A 345 7.05 -21.24 6.35
C SER A 345 6.86 -22.56 7.10
N SER A 346 5.64 -22.79 7.59
CA SER A 346 5.27 -23.94 8.45
C SER A 346 6.08 -24.08 9.75
N ALA A 347 6.87 -23.08 10.15
CA ALA A 347 7.64 -23.16 11.39
C ALA A 347 6.75 -23.05 12.64
N HIS A 348 7.16 -23.67 13.74
CA HIS A 348 6.53 -23.49 15.05
C HIS A 348 7.27 -22.40 15.83
N VAL A 349 6.74 -21.19 15.84
CA VAL A 349 7.27 -20.04 16.60
C VAL A 349 6.28 -19.70 17.72
N THR A 350 6.00 -20.69 18.57
CA THR A 350 5.07 -20.58 19.70
C THR A 350 5.81 -20.26 20.99
N ASN A 351 5.18 -19.53 21.91
CA ASN A 351 5.78 -19.17 23.21
C ASN A 351 7.14 -18.45 23.10
N CYS A 352 7.41 -17.78 21.99
CA CYS A 352 8.69 -17.14 21.69
C CYS A 352 8.71 -15.68 22.13
N SER A 353 9.89 -15.16 22.50
CA SER A 353 10.10 -13.74 22.80
C SER A 353 11.01 -13.11 21.75
N TRP A 354 10.44 -12.63 20.64
CA TRP A 354 11.15 -12.04 19.49
C TRP A 354 10.91 -10.52 19.41
N ARG A 355 11.02 -9.86 20.55
CA ARG A 355 10.86 -8.39 20.67
C ARG A 355 11.89 -7.65 19.85
N SER A 356 11.49 -6.55 19.20
CA SER A 356 12.37 -5.71 18.37
C SER A 356 13.15 -6.47 17.28
N ALA A 357 12.68 -7.65 16.86
CA ALA A 357 13.29 -8.41 15.79
C ALA A 357 13.11 -7.71 14.43
N LYS A 358 14.09 -7.85 13.53
CA LYS A 358 14.02 -7.39 12.13
C LYS A 358 13.65 -8.55 11.23
N LEU A 359 12.39 -8.61 10.82
CA LEU A 359 11.74 -9.70 10.10
C LEU A 359 11.18 -9.26 8.74
N MET A 360 11.70 -8.16 8.18
CA MET A 360 11.26 -7.61 6.90
C MET A 360 11.42 -8.64 5.77
N GLY A 361 10.36 -8.84 4.98
CA GLY A 361 10.33 -9.79 3.86
C GLY A 361 10.38 -11.27 4.24
N CYS A 362 10.21 -11.61 5.52
CA CYS A 362 10.16 -13.02 5.94
C CYS A 362 8.91 -13.74 5.42
N ASP A 363 9.03 -15.03 5.15
CA ASP A 363 7.88 -15.89 4.88
C ASP A 363 7.48 -16.68 6.13
N PHE A 364 6.32 -16.35 6.71
CA PHE A 364 5.68 -17.04 7.83
C PHE A 364 4.42 -17.80 7.38
N SER A 365 4.28 -18.12 6.09
CA SER A 365 3.08 -18.81 5.59
C SER A 365 2.89 -20.15 6.31
N HIS A 366 1.68 -20.42 6.79
CA HIS A 366 1.33 -21.60 7.60
C HIS A 366 2.09 -21.77 8.93
N ALA A 367 2.82 -20.75 9.41
CA ALA A 367 3.56 -20.84 10.67
C ALA A 367 2.63 -20.73 11.89
N HIS A 368 3.02 -21.33 13.02
CA HIS A 368 2.32 -21.18 14.30
C HIS A 368 2.97 -20.06 15.12
N LEU A 369 2.23 -18.98 15.39
CA LEU A 369 2.75 -17.73 15.99
C LEU A 369 2.06 -17.35 17.32
N TYR A 370 1.05 -18.10 17.77
CA TYR A 370 0.31 -17.83 19.01
C TYR A 370 1.21 -17.94 20.26
N SER A 371 0.81 -17.26 21.34
CA SER A 371 1.55 -17.11 22.60
C SER A 371 2.94 -16.48 22.47
N SER A 372 3.28 -15.88 21.32
CA SER A 372 4.58 -15.27 21.08
C SER A 372 4.53 -13.74 21.07
N ASP A 373 5.66 -13.15 21.42
CA ASP A 373 5.83 -11.70 21.55
C ASP A 373 6.71 -11.15 20.43
N PHE A 374 6.08 -10.37 19.55
CA PHE A 374 6.67 -9.67 18.42
C PHE A 374 6.60 -8.15 18.62
N SER A 375 6.45 -7.67 19.85
CA SER A 375 6.35 -6.23 20.12
C SER A 375 7.57 -5.46 19.57
N HIS A 376 7.30 -4.32 18.95
CA HIS A 376 8.28 -3.45 18.30
C HIS A 376 9.11 -4.09 17.16
N SER A 377 8.75 -5.30 16.70
CA SER A 377 9.43 -5.95 15.59
C SER A 377 9.05 -5.34 14.24
N ASP A 378 9.91 -5.52 13.24
CA ASP A 378 9.72 -5.04 11.87
C ASP A 378 9.34 -6.20 10.94
N LEU A 379 8.06 -6.32 10.63
CA LEU A 379 7.47 -7.35 9.75
C LEU A 379 7.04 -6.78 8.39
N GLN A 380 7.54 -5.60 7.99
CA GLN A 380 7.19 -5.01 6.70
C GLN A 380 7.42 -6.01 5.55
N GLU A 381 6.45 -6.11 4.63
CA GLU A 381 6.48 -7.01 3.46
C GLU A 381 6.61 -8.51 3.79
N ALA A 382 6.41 -8.92 5.04
CA ALA A 382 6.38 -10.34 5.38
C ALA A 382 5.18 -11.06 4.73
N LEU A 383 5.37 -12.30 4.28
CA LEU A 383 4.32 -13.18 3.79
C LEU A 383 3.75 -13.95 4.98
N ILE A 384 2.47 -13.76 5.31
CA ILE A 384 1.86 -14.31 6.53
C ILE A 384 0.59 -15.09 6.19
N LEU A 385 0.54 -15.67 5.00
CA LEU A 385 -0.64 -16.38 4.51
C LEU A 385 -0.93 -17.60 5.38
N GLN A 386 -2.13 -17.67 5.95
CA GLN A 386 -2.57 -18.76 6.83
C GLN A 386 -1.69 -19.00 8.08
N ALA A 387 -0.94 -17.99 8.54
CA ALA A 387 -0.24 -18.11 9.82
C ALA A 387 -1.25 -18.11 10.99
N LEU A 388 -0.99 -18.92 12.01
CA LEU A 388 -1.84 -19.07 13.19
C LEU A 388 -1.38 -18.16 14.32
N TRP A 389 -1.96 -16.96 14.40
CA TRP A 389 -1.71 -15.97 15.46
C TRP A 389 -2.49 -16.23 16.75
N VAL A 390 -3.54 -17.06 16.64
CA VAL A 390 -4.44 -17.47 17.71
C VAL A 390 -4.53 -18.98 17.67
N TYR A 391 -4.61 -19.61 18.84
CA TYR A 391 -4.86 -21.05 18.92
C TYR A 391 -6.36 -21.34 18.76
N GLU A 392 -6.73 -22.12 17.74
CA GLU A 392 -8.07 -22.65 17.57
C GLU A 392 -8.07 -24.15 17.87
N GLN A 393 -8.86 -24.60 18.85
CA GLN A 393 -9.11 -26.04 19.03
C GLN A 393 -9.96 -26.53 17.86
N GLN A 394 -9.46 -27.49 17.09
CA GLN A 394 -10.32 -28.22 16.16
C GLN A 394 -11.26 -29.14 16.96
N GLU A 395 -12.55 -29.14 16.60
CA GLU A 395 -13.50 -30.12 17.12
C GLU A 395 -13.03 -31.54 16.78
N GLY A 396 -12.54 -32.28 17.78
CA GLY A 396 -12.22 -33.70 17.64
C GLY A 396 -10.75 -34.11 17.79
N GLU A 397 -9.80 -33.18 17.98
CA GLU A 397 -8.41 -33.55 18.30
C GLU A 397 -8.19 -33.63 19.82
N GLU A 398 -7.79 -34.80 20.32
CA GLU A 398 -7.21 -34.93 21.65
C GLU A 398 -5.90 -34.14 21.68
N GLY A 399 -5.88 -33.05 22.44
CA GLY A 399 -4.73 -32.14 22.51
C GLY A 399 -3.42 -32.83 22.94
N PRO A 400 -2.26 -32.23 22.64
CA PRO A 400 -0.95 -32.84 22.87
C PRO A 400 -0.73 -33.13 24.36
N SER A 401 -0.56 -34.42 24.66
CA SER A 401 -0.40 -34.95 26.02
C SER A 401 1.04 -34.82 26.52
N HIS A 402 1.48 -33.63 26.94
CA HIS A 402 2.68 -33.50 27.77
C HIS A 402 2.51 -32.52 28.92
N GLY A 403 2.82 -33.01 30.12
CA GLY A 403 2.49 -32.38 31.40
C GLY A 403 3.36 -31.17 31.75
N SER A 404 2.73 -30.00 31.77
CA SER A 404 3.00 -28.91 32.70
C SER A 404 1.76 -28.01 32.76
N ALA A 405 1.57 -27.27 33.85
CA ALA A 405 0.36 -26.53 34.20
C ALA A 405 -0.28 -25.78 33.01
N ARG A 406 -1.58 -26.04 32.81
CA ARG A 406 -2.43 -25.51 31.74
C ARG A 406 -2.56 -23.98 31.80
N GLU A 407 -1.74 -23.27 31.04
CA GLU A 407 -2.14 -21.94 30.56
C GLU A 407 -2.81 -22.09 29.19
N THR A 408 -4.00 -21.52 29.03
CA THR A 408 -4.64 -21.41 27.73
C THR A 408 -3.73 -20.61 26.80
N PRO A 409 -3.40 -21.11 25.59
CA PRO A 409 -2.57 -20.36 24.66
C PRO A 409 -3.18 -18.98 24.39
N ARG A 410 -2.34 -17.95 24.45
CA ARG A 410 -2.76 -16.55 24.33
C ARG A 410 -2.62 -16.09 22.88
N PRO A 411 -3.38 -15.08 22.43
CA PRO A 411 -3.08 -14.41 21.17
C PRO A 411 -1.66 -13.83 21.17
N ALA A 412 -1.07 -13.68 19.98
CA ALA A 412 0.23 -13.04 19.83
C ALA A 412 0.21 -11.55 20.21
N GLU A 413 1.37 -11.02 20.58
CA GLU A 413 1.60 -9.61 20.91
C GLU A 413 2.36 -8.89 19.79
N LEU A 414 1.74 -7.88 19.18
CA LEU A 414 2.25 -7.08 18.05
C LEU A 414 2.28 -5.57 18.38
N SER A 415 2.19 -5.17 19.65
CA SER A 415 2.25 -3.76 20.04
C SER A 415 3.47 -3.05 19.48
N GLY A 416 3.24 -1.93 18.79
CA GLY A 416 4.28 -1.11 18.18
C GLY A 416 5.02 -1.77 17.01
N ALA A 417 4.60 -2.94 16.53
CA ALA A 417 5.21 -3.62 15.40
C ALA A 417 5.00 -2.85 14.08
N ASN A 418 5.94 -2.98 13.15
CA ASN A 418 5.82 -2.45 11.79
C ASN A 418 5.25 -3.53 10.86
N LEU A 419 4.00 -3.37 10.46
CA LEU A 419 3.21 -4.24 9.59
C LEU A 419 2.80 -3.50 8.30
N GLN A 420 3.56 -2.48 7.90
CA GLN A 420 3.25 -1.65 6.74
C GLN A 420 3.20 -2.51 5.47
N GLY A 421 2.10 -2.42 4.70
CA GLY A 421 1.92 -3.13 3.44
C GLY A 421 1.76 -4.65 3.53
N VAL A 422 1.66 -5.22 4.75
CA VAL A 422 1.55 -6.68 4.94
C VAL A 422 0.17 -7.18 4.49
N ASP A 423 0.16 -8.37 3.88
CA ASP A 423 -1.06 -9.09 3.52
C ASP A 423 -1.53 -9.98 4.69
N LEU A 424 -2.62 -9.55 5.34
CA LEU A 424 -3.28 -10.22 6.46
C LEU A 424 -4.69 -10.71 6.07
N ARG A 425 -4.93 -10.95 4.76
CA ARG A 425 -6.24 -11.40 4.29
C ARG A 425 -6.65 -12.72 4.91
N MET A 426 -7.92 -12.80 5.30
CA MET A 426 -8.54 -14.00 5.90
C MET A 426 -7.85 -14.52 7.17
N THR A 427 -6.94 -13.74 7.77
CA THR A 427 -6.19 -14.14 8.96
C THR A 427 -7.07 -14.03 10.21
N ASN A 428 -6.96 -14.99 11.12
CA ASN A 428 -7.57 -14.86 12.44
C ASN A 428 -6.66 -14.03 13.36
N LEU A 429 -7.09 -12.81 13.68
CA LEU A 429 -6.42 -11.86 14.56
C LEU A 429 -7.22 -11.62 15.85
N ARG A 430 -8.11 -12.54 16.24
CA ARG A 430 -8.96 -12.40 17.42
C ARG A 430 -8.14 -12.20 18.70
N GLY A 431 -8.40 -11.11 19.43
CA GLY A 431 -7.72 -10.78 20.68
C GLY A 431 -6.23 -10.43 20.53
N VAL A 432 -5.70 -10.35 19.30
CA VAL A 432 -4.31 -9.98 19.05
C VAL A 432 -4.11 -8.50 19.41
N SER A 433 -3.05 -8.22 20.16
CA SER A 433 -2.70 -6.85 20.56
C SER A 433 -1.84 -6.21 19.48
N MET A 434 -2.34 -5.15 18.87
CA MET A 434 -1.70 -4.31 17.83
C MET A 434 -1.66 -2.84 18.26
N HIS A 435 -1.63 -2.57 19.57
CA HIS A 435 -1.58 -1.22 20.11
C HIS A 435 -0.38 -0.44 19.53
N ARG A 436 -0.62 0.75 18.96
CA ARG A 436 0.40 1.59 18.28
C ARG A 436 1.13 0.91 17.12
N ALA A 437 0.62 -0.18 16.57
CA ALA A 437 1.22 -0.82 15.40
C ALA A 437 1.18 0.10 14.18
N ARG A 438 2.18 -0.01 13.30
CA ARG A 438 2.22 0.70 12.01
C ARG A 438 1.70 -0.22 10.93
N MET A 439 0.49 0.02 10.45
CA MET A 439 -0.25 -0.86 9.53
C MET A 439 -0.71 -0.13 8.27
N ALA A 440 -0.01 0.95 7.88
CA ALA A 440 -0.38 1.72 6.70
C ALA A 440 -0.36 0.81 5.45
N TYR A 441 -1.40 0.89 4.62
CA TYR A 441 -1.59 0.08 3.42
C TYR A 441 -1.62 -1.44 3.63
N ALA A 442 -1.80 -1.92 4.87
CA ALA A 442 -1.99 -3.34 5.13
C ALA A 442 -3.32 -3.84 4.55
N ASN A 443 -3.34 -5.08 4.07
CA ASN A 443 -4.55 -5.71 3.55
C ASN A 443 -5.17 -6.64 4.60
N LEU A 444 -6.27 -6.23 5.21
CA LEU A 444 -7.01 -7.00 6.22
C LEU A 444 -8.37 -7.50 5.68
N GLU A 445 -8.48 -7.68 4.35
CA GLU A 445 -9.70 -8.18 3.73
C GLU A 445 -10.07 -9.58 4.27
N GLY A 446 -11.25 -9.72 4.88
CA GLY A 446 -11.74 -10.94 5.53
C GLY A 446 -11.06 -11.32 6.85
N ALA A 447 -10.14 -10.51 7.39
CA ALA A 447 -9.50 -10.81 8.67
C ALA A 447 -10.51 -10.77 9.84
N ARG A 448 -10.42 -11.74 10.76
CA ARG A 448 -11.24 -11.78 11.98
C ARG A 448 -10.56 -10.96 13.07
N MET A 449 -11.11 -9.78 13.40
CA MET A 449 -10.51 -8.84 14.35
C MET A 449 -11.31 -8.67 15.66
N GLU A 450 -12.17 -9.64 15.98
CA GLU A 450 -12.94 -9.67 17.23
C GLU A 450 -12.00 -9.47 18.45
N GLU A 451 -12.31 -8.53 19.34
CA GLU A 451 -11.52 -8.24 20.56
C GLU A 451 -10.06 -7.81 20.32
N ALA A 452 -9.64 -7.58 19.06
CA ALA A 452 -8.27 -7.13 18.76
C ALA A 452 -8.05 -5.69 19.23
N ASP A 453 -6.85 -5.38 19.76
CA ASP A 453 -6.50 -4.02 20.17
C ASP A 453 -5.70 -3.30 19.09
N CYS A 454 -6.35 -2.42 18.32
CA CYS A 454 -5.72 -1.54 17.33
C CYS A 454 -5.62 -0.08 17.82
N SER A 455 -5.67 0.16 19.13
CA SER A 455 -5.67 1.53 19.64
C SER A 455 -4.37 2.26 19.31
N HIS A 456 -4.50 3.50 18.87
CA HIS A 456 -3.40 4.35 18.38
C HIS A 456 -2.59 3.78 17.21
N ALA A 457 -3.09 2.75 16.51
CA ALA A 457 -2.44 2.20 15.32
C ALA A 457 -2.51 3.16 14.13
N ASP A 458 -1.52 3.09 13.25
CA ASP A 458 -1.54 3.79 11.96
C ASP A 458 -2.13 2.87 10.89
N LEU A 459 -3.42 3.01 10.58
CA LEU A 459 -4.12 2.19 9.58
C LEU A 459 -4.24 2.92 8.23
N THR A 460 -3.52 4.03 8.02
CA THR A 460 -3.67 4.87 6.82
C THR A 460 -3.65 4.05 5.52
N GLY A 461 -4.72 4.12 4.72
CA GLY A 461 -4.83 3.40 3.44
C GLY A 461 -5.04 1.89 3.53
N ALA A 462 -5.27 1.33 4.73
CA ALA A 462 -5.51 -0.10 4.90
C ALA A 462 -6.88 -0.55 4.36
N CYS A 463 -6.96 -1.80 3.89
CA CYS A 463 -8.23 -2.44 3.53
C CYS A 463 -8.81 -3.17 4.75
N LEU A 464 -9.96 -2.74 5.24
CA LEU A 464 -10.61 -3.22 6.47
C LEU A 464 -12.00 -3.78 6.16
N THR A 465 -12.36 -4.87 6.82
CA THR A 465 -13.62 -5.60 6.53
C THR A 465 -14.53 -5.73 7.73
N ASP A 466 -13.96 -6.11 8.87
CA ASP A 466 -14.71 -6.34 10.10
C ASP A 466 -13.90 -5.87 11.30
N LEU A 467 -14.41 -4.83 11.96
CA LEU A 467 -13.84 -4.27 13.18
C LEU A 467 -14.73 -4.54 14.39
N ARG A 468 -15.70 -5.46 14.29
CA ARG A 468 -16.64 -5.77 15.38
C ARG A 468 -15.87 -6.20 16.63
N GLY A 469 -16.09 -5.48 17.73
CA GLY A 469 -15.44 -5.76 19.02
C GLY A 469 -13.96 -5.37 19.10
N SER A 470 -13.36 -4.82 18.03
CA SER A 470 -11.98 -4.33 18.06
C SER A 470 -11.88 -2.95 18.71
N ASN A 471 -10.78 -2.68 19.41
CA ASN A 471 -10.48 -1.36 19.96
C ASN A 471 -9.68 -0.54 18.94
N VAL A 472 -10.31 0.44 18.29
CA VAL A 472 -9.64 1.36 17.33
C VAL A 472 -9.44 2.77 17.89
N LYS A 473 -9.47 2.94 19.22
CA LYS A 473 -9.38 4.25 19.86
C LYS A 473 -8.08 4.96 19.50
N GLY A 474 -8.19 6.18 18.93
CA GLY A 474 -7.03 6.99 18.52
C GLY A 474 -6.29 6.50 17.27
N ALA A 475 -6.80 5.50 16.55
CA ALA A 475 -6.19 5.02 15.32
C ALA A 475 -6.32 6.03 14.16
N LYS A 476 -5.33 6.06 13.26
CA LYS A 476 -5.39 6.88 12.03
C LYS A 476 -6.06 6.10 10.91
N LEU A 477 -7.19 6.61 10.39
CA LEU A 477 -8.02 5.91 9.41
C LEU A 477 -8.05 6.59 8.02
N ARG A 478 -7.22 7.60 7.79
CA ARG A 478 -7.19 8.37 6.54
C ARG A 478 -6.98 7.43 5.35
N GLY A 479 -7.85 7.49 4.34
CA GLY A 479 -7.72 6.70 3.12
C GLY A 479 -8.09 5.22 3.23
N CYS A 480 -8.55 4.72 4.38
CA CYS A 480 -8.92 3.31 4.54
C CYS A 480 -10.10 2.92 3.64
N PHE A 481 -10.13 1.66 3.21
CA PHE A 481 -11.32 1.04 2.61
C PHE A 481 -12.09 0.28 3.69
N LEU A 482 -13.38 0.57 3.87
CA LEU A 482 -14.25 -0.07 4.85
C LEU A 482 -15.45 -0.69 4.13
N SER A 483 -15.66 -1.99 4.32
CA SER A 483 -16.82 -2.70 3.76
C SER A 483 -18.02 -2.76 4.71
N SER A 484 -19.19 -3.16 4.19
CA SER A 484 -20.52 -3.08 4.81
C SER A 484 -20.70 -3.75 6.18
N THR A 485 -19.72 -4.53 6.65
CA THR A 485 -19.74 -5.23 7.95
C THR A 485 -18.92 -4.53 9.04
N ALA A 486 -18.15 -3.49 8.70
CA ALA A 486 -17.11 -2.96 9.57
C ALA A 486 -17.61 -2.08 10.74
N LEU A 487 -18.87 -1.61 10.73
CA LEU A 487 -19.26 -0.45 11.51
C LEU A 487 -20.51 -0.70 12.35
N GLN A 488 -20.32 -0.95 13.64
CA GLN A 488 -21.40 -0.87 14.63
C GLN A 488 -20.99 0.01 15.83
N LEU A 489 -21.90 0.94 16.12
CA LEU A 489 -22.22 1.68 17.37
C LEU A 489 -21.15 2.28 18.30
N GLY A 490 -19.84 2.02 18.20
CA GLY A 490 -18.87 2.61 19.16
C GLY A 490 -17.49 3.00 18.59
N ALA A 491 -17.04 2.36 17.52
CA ALA A 491 -15.67 2.52 17.02
C ALA A 491 -15.34 3.94 16.51
N LEU A 492 -16.33 4.66 15.96
CA LEU A 492 -16.14 6.00 15.39
C LEU A 492 -16.58 7.16 16.29
N GLU A 493 -17.34 6.89 17.36
CA GLU A 493 -17.92 7.93 18.22
C GLU A 493 -16.84 8.61 19.08
N GLU A 494 -15.90 7.84 19.66
CA GLU A 494 -14.86 8.36 20.56
C GLU A 494 -13.50 8.64 19.91
N THR A 495 -13.30 8.27 18.64
CA THR A 495 -12.02 8.47 17.97
C THR A 495 -11.88 9.93 17.55
N HIS A 496 -10.65 10.48 17.49
CA HIS A 496 -10.38 11.73 16.74
C HIS A 496 -9.69 11.41 15.39
N PRO A 497 -10.29 10.63 14.44
CA PRO A 497 -9.60 10.38 13.19
C PRO A 497 -10.00 11.43 12.15
N ASP A 498 -8.99 11.98 11.49
CA ASP A 498 -9.13 12.46 10.12
C ASP A 498 -9.64 11.28 9.26
N MET A 499 -10.90 11.33 8.84
CA MET A 499 -11.55 10.35 7.95
C MET A 499 -11.44 10.78 6.48
N SER A 500 -10.54 11.71 6.16
CA SER A 500 -10.33 12.14 4.79
C SER A 500 -9.95 10.96 3.90
N MET A 501 -10.47 10.97 2.67
CA MET A 501 -10.20 9.98 1.62
C MET A 501 -10.62 8.55 1.93
N VAL A 502 -11.32 8.32 3.05
CA VAL A 502 -11.88 7.01 3.38
C VAL A 502 -12.87 6.58 2.30
N ARG A 503 -12.93 5.29 2.00
CA ARG A 503 -13.90 4.70 1.08
C ARG A 503 -14.87 3.81 1.84
N MET A 504 -16.15 4.17 1.86
CA MET A 504 -17.24 3.41 2.50
C MET A 504 -18.52 3.38 1.62
N PRO A 505 -18.47 2.92 0.36
CA PRO A 505 -19.66 2.91 -0.48
C PRO A 505 -20.69 1.89 0.03
N ASN A 506 -21.99 2.22 -0.04
CA ASN A 506 -23.11 1.36 0.38
C ASN A 506 -23.10 0.95 1.87
N VAL A 507 -22.51 1.75 2.75
CA VAL A 507 -22.49 1.48 4.20
C VAL A 507 -23.65 2.20 4.89
N SER A 508 -24.30 1.55 5.87
CA SER A 508 -25.27 2.22 6.73
C SER A 508 -24.61 2.77 7.99
N MET A 509 -24.78 4.07 8.19
CA MET A 509 -24.31 4.88 9.32
C MET A 509 -25.48 5.66 9.92
N SER A 510 -26.71 5.15 9.82
CA SER A 510 -27.92 5.82 10.28
C SER A 510 -27.96 5.96 11.80
N ASN A 511 -28.61 7.02 12.29
CA ASN A 511 -28.83 7.29 13.71
C ASN A 511 -27.51 7.43 14.51
N LYS A 512 -26.61 8.27 14.00
CA LYS A 512 -25.28 8.52 14.57
C LYS A 512 -25.02 10.01 14.79
N THR A 513 -24.19 10.33 15.79
CA THR A 513 -23.75 11.71 16.04
C THR A 513 -22.27 11.85 15.74
N PHE A 514 -21.93 12.80 14.86
CA PHE A 514 -20.58 13.13 14.44
C PHE A 514 -20.26 14.56 14.85
N VAL A 515 -19.20 14.74 15.64
CA VAL A 515 -18.74 16.06 16.09
C VAL A 515 -17.32 16.29 15.63
N SER A 516 -17.09 17.41 14.94
CA SER A 516 -15.77 17.86 14.48
C SER A 516 -15.00 16.81 13.65
N LYS A 517 -15.71 16.03 12.82
CA LYS A 517 -15.12 14.99 11.96
C LYS A 517 -14.81 15.53 10.57
N THR A 518 -13.73 15.05 9.96
CA THR A 518 -13.32 15.41 8.59
C THR A 518 -13.46 14.21 7.66
N PHE A 519 -14.36 14.30 6.70
CA PHE A 519 -14.63 13.36 5.60
C PHE A 519 -14.18 13.92 4.24
N ASP A 520 -13.23 14.86 4.23
CA ASP A 520 -12.80 15.54 3.01
C ASP A 520 -12.28 14.53 1.98
N ARG A 521 -12.76 14.63 0.73
CA ARG A 521 -12.43 13.71 -0.37
C ARG A 521 -12.77 12.23 -0.12
N ALA A 522 -13.60 11.92 0.88
CA ALA A 522 -14.07 10.57 1.13
C ALA A 522 -14.98 10.06 -0.01
N ASP A 523 -14.97 8.76 -0.26
CA ASP A 523 -15.92 8.08 -1.13
C ASP A 523 -17.04 7.47 -0.28
N LEU A 524 -18.17 8.17 -0.24
CA LEU A 524 -19.36 7.89 0.57
C LEU A 524 -20.59 7.69 -0.34
N ASN A 525 -20.38 7.22 -1.58
CA ASN A 525 -21.47 6.96 -2.51
C ASN A 525 -22.45 5.92 -1.93
N GLN A 526 -23.76 6.17 -2.06
CA GLN A 526 -24.83 5.29 -1.56
C GLN A 526 -24.78 5.01 -0.04
N VAL A 527 -24.03 5.81 0.72
CA VAL A 527 -24.03 5.68 2.19
C VAL A 527 -25.40 6.06 2.75
N ASP A 528 -25.85 5.36 3.78
CA ASP A 528 -27.07 5.69 4.50
C ASP A 528 -26.75 6.40 5.81
N PHE A 529 -26.82 7.72 5.82
CA PHE A 529 -26.67 8.56 7.02
C PHE A 529 -27.99 8.88 7.70
N SER A 530 -29.12 8.31 7.28
CA SER A 530 -30.45 8.74 7.75
C SER A 530 -30.54 8.88 9.28
N LEU A 531 -31.24 9.91 9.78
CA LEU A 531 -31.39 10.22 11.22
C LEU A 531 -30.09 10.62 11.94
N SER A 532 -29.00 10.92 11.22
CA SER A 532 -27.73 11.28 11.86
C SER A 532 -27.57 12.78 12.09
N SER A 533 -26.76 13.15 13.07
CA SER A 533 -26.38 14.52 13.39
C SER A 533 -24.90 14.77 13.11
N PHE A 534 -24.59 15.85 12.40
CA PHE A 534 -23.25 16.32 12.09
C PHE A 534 -23.09 17.74 12.64
N LEU A 535 -22.17 17.91 13.58
CA LEU A 535 -21.81 19.20 14.16
C LEU A 535 -20.37 19.53 13.78
N ARG A 536 -20.15 20.66 13.10
CA ARG A 536 -18.81 21.15 12.70
C ARG A 536 -18.01 20.15 11.88
N CYS A 537 -18.69 19.36 11.04
CA CYS A 537 -18.04 18.36 10.20
C CYS A 537 -17.64 18.93 8.83
N SER A 538 -16.67 18.31 8.18
CA SER A 538 -16.15 18.71 6.87
C SER A 538 -16.30 17.56 5.89
N PHE A 539 -16.83 17.83 4.70
CA PHE A 539 -17.07 16.91 3.58
C PHE A 539 -16.52 17.50 2.27
N VAL A 540 -15.49 18.35 2.35
CA VAL A 540 -14.99 19.13 1.21
C VAL A 540 -14.54 18.16 0.12
N ARG A 541 -15.14 18.28 -1.07
CA ARG A 541 -14.92 17.39 -2.24
C ARG A 541 -15.17 15.91 -1.98
N ALA A 542 -16.01 15.56 -1.00
CA ALA A 542 -16.45 14.19 -0.78
C ALA A 542 -17.41 13.74 -1.91
N LYS A 543 -17.44 12.44 -2.19
CA LYS A 543 -18.41 11.81 -3.09
C LYS A 543 -19.55 11.23 -2.26
N LEU A 544 -20.75 11.73 -2.45
CA LEU A 544 -22.00 11.39 -1.75
C LEU A 544 -23.10 11.04 -2.77
N GLY A 545 -22.71 10.55 -3.95
CA GLY A 545 -23.64 10.20 -5.02
C GLY A 545 -24.62 9.12 -4.58
N GLY A 546 -25.92 9.41 -4.62
CA GLY A 546 -26.98 8.52 -4.16
C GLY A 546 -27.03 8.30 -2.65
N ALA A 547 -26.29 9.08 -1.85
CA ALA A 547 -26.34 8.97 -0.39
C ALA A 547 -27.73 9.32 0.16
N LYS A 548 -28.09 8.75 1.31
CA LYS A 548 -29.29 9.11 2.07
C LYS A 548 -28.89 9.94 3.28
N LEU A 549 -29.30 11.20 3.29
CA LEU A 549 -29.22 12.12 4.42
C LEU A 549 -30.62 12.47 4.94
N ASP A 550 -31.56 11.53 4.81
CA ASP A 550 -32.94 11.74 5.24
C ASP A 550 -33.01 11.98 6.75
N ASN A 551 -33.71 13.02 7.17
CA ASN A 551 -33.86 13.45 8.56
C ASN A 551 -32.52 13.71 9.28
N CYS A 552 -31.47 14.06 8.54
CA CYS A 552 -30.19 14.44 9.13
C CYS A 552 -30.22 15.87 9.67
N VAL A 553 -29.39 16.13 10.68
CA VAL A 553 -29.11 17.49 11.17
C VAL A 553 -27.66 17.81 10.87
N LEU A 554 -27.40 18.86 10.07
CA LEU A 554 -26.07 19.36 9.79
C LEU A 554 -25.97 20.80 10.30
N GLU A 555 -25.09 21.04 11.25
CA GLU A 555 -24.85 22.35 11.85
C GLU A 555 -23.37 22.72 11.68
N ASP A 556 -23.09 23.93 11.19
CA ASP A 556 -21.75 24.46 10.94
C ASP A 556 -20.87 23.54 10.07
N CYS A 557 -21.47 22.82 9.11
CA CYS A 557 -20.76 21.86 8.27
C CYS A 557 -20.26 22.47 6.96
N ARG A 558 -19.11 21.99 6.46
CA ARG A 558 -18.57 22.38 5.14
C ARG A 558 -18.70 21.23 4.16
N LEU A 559 -19.38 21.45 3.04
CA LEU A 559 -19.63 20.51 1.96
C LEU A 559 -19.13 21.06 0.60
N ASP A 560 -18.20 22.01 0.63
CA ASP A 560 -17.72 22.69 -0.58
C ASP A 560 -17.15 21.71 -1.62
N GLY A 561 -17.67 21.79 -2.84
CA GLY A 561 -17.28 20.96 -3.97
C GLY A 561 -17.66 19.48 -3.83
N ALA A 562 -18.53 19.11 -2.87
CA ALA A 562 -18.99 17.74 -2.72
C ALA A 562 -19.88 17.32 -3.90
N ASP A 563 -19.76 16.06 -4.31
CA ASP A 563 -20.65 15.46 -5.31
C ASP A 563 -21.81 14.76 -4.60
N MET A 564 -22.96 15.41 -4.54
CA MET A 564 -24.19 14.91 -3.94
C MET A 564 -25.26 14.62 -5.03
N THR A 565 -24.82 14.17 -6.20
CA THR A 565 -25.72 13.77 -7.30
C THR A 565 -26.66 12.63 -6.83
N ASP A 566 -27.95 12.69 -7.18
CA ASP A 566 -28.97 11.70 -6.77
C ASP A 566 -29.16 11.53 -5.25
N VAL A 567 -28.67 12.48 -4.42
CA VAL A 567 -28.81 12.40 -2.96
C VAL A 567 -30.27 12.53 -2.51
N SER A 568 -30.65 11.83 -1.45
CA SER A 568 -31.91 12.05 -0.72
C SER A 568 -31.65 12.84 0.56
N MET A 569 -32.34 13.96 0.76
CA MET A 569 -32.24 14.82 1.93
C MET A 569 -33.62 15.13 2.53
N ASP A 570 -34.54 14.16 2.47
CA ASP A 570 -35.92 14.37 2.92
C ASP A 570 -35.97 14.60 4.44
N GLY A 571 -36.54 15.73 4.87
CA GLY A 571 -36.64 16.10 6.28
C GLY A 571 -35.33 16.57 6.92
N ALA A 572 -34.27 16.78 6.12
CA ALA A 572 -32.98 17.22 6.64
C ALA A 572 -33.01 18.69 7.11
N THR A 573 -32.25 18.99 8.17
CA THR A 573 -32.00 20.36 8.65
C THR A 573 -30.54 20.71 8.45
N LEU A 574 -30.26 21.74 7.65
CA LEU A 574 -28.94 22.32 7.45
C LEU A 574 -28.95 23.75 7.99
N SER A 575 -28.09 24.06 8.95
CA SER A 575 -27.92 25.41 9.51
C SER A 575 -26.47 25.85 9.39
N SER A 576 -26.26 27.07 8.90
CA SER A 576 -24.92 27.69 8.79
C SER A 576 -23.91 26.83 8.01
N CYS A 577 -24.40 26.07 7.03
CA CYS A 577 -23.57 25.17 6.24
C CYS A 577 -23.01 25.87 4.98
N SER A 578 -21.83 25.45 4.55
CA SER A 578 -21.22 25.90 3.29
C SER A 578 -21.33 24.79 2.24
N LEU A 579 -22.04 25.03 1.15
CA LEU A 579 -22.24 24.13 0.00
C LEU A 579 -21.77 24.82 -1.29
N LEU A 580 -20.61 25.49 -1.25
CA LEU A 580 -20.06 26.19 -2.42
C LEU A 580 -19.66 25.18 -3.49
N ASP A 581 -20.02 25.42 -4.75
CA ASP A 581 -19.68 24.54 -5.88
C ASP A 581 -20.15 23.07 -5.69
N VAL A 582 -21.18 22.81 -4.88
CA VAL A 582 -21.73 21.46 -4.67
C VAL A 582 -22.47 20.97 -5.91
N SER A 583 -22.43 19.66 -6.21
CA SER A 583 -23.36 19.03 -7.15
C SER A 583 -24.53 18.40 -6.40
N LEU A 584 -25.74 18.82 -6.72
CA LEU A 584 -27.04 18.34 -6.24
C LEU A 584 -27.92 17.93 -7.43
N ASP A 585 -27.30 17.50 -8.52
CA ASP A 585 -28.02 17.06 -9.73
C ASP A 585 -28.97 15.91 -9.39
N ARG A 586 -30.24 16.04 -9.79
CA ARG A 586 -31.33 15.09 -9.49
C ARG A 586 -31.52 14.78 -8.00
N ALA A 587 -31.01 15.64 -7.12
CA ALA A 587 -31.22 15.51 -5.68
C ALA A 587 -32.71 15.60 -5.33
N ARG A 588 -33.10 14.89 -4.27
CA ARG A 588 -34.43 14.97 -3.68
C ARG A 588 -34.34 15.67 -2.33
N VAL A 589 -34.89 16.87 -2.26
CA VAL A 589 -34.90 17.73 -1.07
C VAL A 589 -36.35 18.06 -0.75
N ARG A 590 -36.96 17.30 0.17
CA ARG A 590 -38.35 17.50 0.57
C ARG A 590 -38.49 17.76 2.05
N ARG A 591 -39.31 18.74 2.43
CA ARG A 591 -39.60 19.09 3.85
C ARG A 591 -38.33 19.42 4.64
N SER A 592 -37.34 20.01 3.97
CA SER A 592 -36.01 20.26 4.53
C SER A 592 -35.83 21.74 4.82
N GLY A 593 -35.07 22.07 5.86
CA GLY A 593 -34.73 23.46 6.19
C GLY A 593 -33.25 23.71 5.95
N LEU A 594 -32.87 24.68 5.10
CA LEU A 594 -31.47 25.00 4.80
C LEU A 594 -31.14 26.45 5.19
N GLN A 595 -31.60 26.91 6.35
CA GLN A 595 -31.47 28.31 6.74
C GLN A 595 -30.00 28.75 6.82
N LEU A 596 -29.70 29.97 6.32
CA LEU A 596 -28.35 30.56 6.33
C LEU A 596 -27.27 29.69 5.65
N THR A 597 -27.68 28.87 4.69
CA THR A 597 -26.78 27.97 3.95
C THR A 597 -26.34 28.62 2.64
N SER A 598 -25.03 28.60 2.35
CA SER A 598 -24.51 29.10 1.08
C SER A 598 -24.48 27.96 0.04
N LEU A 599 -25.16 28.18 -1.08
CA LEU A 599 -25.27 27.31 -2.25
C LEU A 599 -24.74 28.02 -3.52
N THR A 600 -23.81 28.97 -3.33
CA THR A 600 -23.24 29.75 -4.43
C THR A 600 -22.55 28.83 -5.44
N ARG A 601 -22.86 29.00 -6.73
CA ARG A 601 -22.40 28.15 -7.85
C ARG A 601 -22.75 26.67 -7.72
N ALA A 602 -23.76 26.30 -6.91
CA ALA A 602 -24.23 24.93 -6.83
C ALA A 602 -24.79 24.47 -8.19
N GLU A 603 -24.52 23.23 -8.57
CA GLU A 603 -25.20 22.53 -9.66
C GLU A 603 -26.37 21.74 -9.06
N SER A 604 -27.58 21.87 -9.58
CA SER A 604 -28.74 21.14 -9.09
C SER A 604 -29.72 20.92 -10.22
N LYS A 605 -29.26 20.35 -11.34
CA LYS A 605 -30.06 20.09 -12.54
C LYS A 605 -31.11 19.01 -12.27
N GLY A 606 -32.37 19.31 -12.58
CA GLY A 606 -33.50 18.37 -12.44
C GLY A 606 -33.78 17.93 -10.99
N ALA A 607 -33.31 18.68 -10.01
CA ALA A 607 -33.54 18.40 -8.61
C ALA A 607 -34.98 18.73 -8.18
N ILE A 608 -35.44 18.08 -7.11
CA ILE A 608 -36.77 18.22 -6.55
C ILE A 608 -36.66 18.93 -5.20
N TRP A 609 -37.25 20.12 -5.11
CA TRP A 609 -37.30 21.00 -3.94
C TRP A 609 -38.77 21.17 -3.55
N GLU A 610 -39.30 20.31 -2.68
CA GLU A 610 -40.71 20.36 -2.25
C GLU A 610 -40.83 20.69 -0.77
N ASP A 611 -41.66 21.65 -0.39
CA ASP A 611 -41.86 22.04 1.01
C ASP A 611 -40.54 22.45 1.71
N VAL A 612 -39.61 23.10 1.00
CA VAL A 612 -38.28 23.46 1.50
C VAL A 612 -38.25 24.89 2.04
N GLU A 613 -37.49 25.13 3.12
CA GLU A 613 -37.19 26.47 3.63
C GLU A 613 -35.77 26.93 3.23
N LEU A 614 -35.69 27.94 2.36
CA LEU A 614 -34.45 28.51 1.83
C LEU A 614 -34.28 30.01 2.18
N ARG A 615 -35.01 30.53 3.17
CA ARG A 615 -34.96 31.96 3.52
C ARG A 615 -33.52 32.47 3.68
N GLU A 616 -33.22 33.58 3.03
CA GLU A 616 -31.91 34.27 3.09
C GLU A 616 -30.71 33.42 2.63
N CYS A 617 -30.93 32.36 1.85
CA CYS A 617 -29.84 31.57 1.25
C CYS A 617 -29.23 32.29 0.04
N ASP A 618 -27.96 32.00 -0.23
CA ASP A 618 -27.26 32.45 -1.42
C ASP A 618 -27.14 31.31 -2.43
N LEU A 619 -27.86 31.45 -3.54
CA LEU A 619 -27.91 30.56 -4.72
C LEU A 619 -27.41 31.30 -5.97
N SER A 620 -26.57 32.34 -5.81
CA SER A 620 -26.05 33.10 -6.94
C SER A 620 -25.13 32.25 -7.83
N CYS A 621 -25.21 32.49 -9.15
CA CYS A 621 -24.49 31.75 -10.18
C CYS A 621 -24.73 30.22 -10.18
N ALA A 622 -25.83 29.76 -9.58
CA ALA A 622 -26.19 28.34 -9.53
C ALA A 622 -26.74 27.83 -10.88
N ARG A 623 -26.64 26.53 -11.11
CA ARG A 623 -27.14 25.85 -12.31
C ARG A 623 -28.30 24.92 -11.94
N LEU A 624 -29.52 25.41 -12.09
CA LEU A 624 -30.76 24.81 -11.61
C LEU A 624 -31.65 24.27 -12.76
N GLU A 625 -31.12 24.09 -13.97
CA GLU A 625 -31.88 23.71 -15.17
C GLU A 625 -32.88 22.56 -14.92
N GLY A 626 -34.16 22.78 -15.25
CA GLY A 626 -35.22 21.77 -15.17
C GLY A 626 -35.66 21.40 -13.74
N SER A 627 -35.19 22.09 -12.72
CA SER A 627 -35.52 21.78 -11.33
C SER A 627 -36.91 22.21 -10.94
N LYS A 628 -37.47 21.50 -9.94
CA LYS A 628 -38.84 21.68 -9.48
C LYS A 628 -38.84 22.23 -8.07
N PHE A 629 -39.45 23.38 -7.89
CA PHE A 629 -39.76 23.99 -6.62
C PHE A 629 -41.28 23.92 -6.41
N ALA A 630 -41.72 23.26 -5.34
CA ALA A 630 -43.15 23.24 -4.99
C ALA A 630 -43.34 23.58 -3.51
N ARG A 631 -44.33 24.44 -3.21
CA ARG A 631 -44.70 24.84 -1.83
C ARG A 631 -43.53 25.29 -0.96
N SER A 632 -42.46 25.80 -1.59
CA SER A 632 -41.20 26.12 -0.93
C SER A 632 -41.12 27.61 -0.59
N ARG A 633 -40.41 27.94 0.50
CA ARG A 633 -40.20 29.31 1.00
C ARG A 633 -38.82 29.81 0.58
N LEU A 634 -38.77 30.68 -0.41
CA LEU A 634 -37.56 31.28 -0.99
C LEU A 634 -37.53 32.81 -0.80
N GLU A 635 -38.16 33.32 0.27
CA GLU A 635 -38.21 34.75 0.58
C GLU A 635 -36.78 35.33 0.72
N GLY A 636 -36.50 36.41 -0.02
CA GLY A 636 -35.22 37.11 0.02
C GLY A 636 -34.01 36.33 -0.51
N VAL A 637 -34.21 35.18 -1.14
CA VAL A 637 -33.10 34.36 -1.67
C VAL A 637 -32.35 35.11 -2.77
N ASN A 638 -31.02 35.06 -2.73
CA ASN A 638 -30.18 35.57 -3.80
C ASN A 638 -29.96 34.48 -4.85
N MET A 639 -30.57 34.58 -6.03
CA MET A 639 -30.34 33.67 -7.18
C MET A 639 -29.68 34.39 -8.36
N ARG A 640 -29.05 35.55 -8.14
CA ARG A 640 -28.56 36.39 -9.22
C ARG A 640 -27.60 35.64 -10.16
N GLU A 641 -27.74 35.87 -11.46
CA GLU A 641 -26.89 35.27 -12.53
C GLU A 641 -26.96 33.73 -12.62
N SER A 642 -28.04 33.11 -12.11
CA SER A 642 -28.24 31.65 -12.15
C SER A 642 -28.92 31.17 -13.44
N ASP A 643 -28.58 29.95 -13.87
CA ASP A 643 -29.22 29.26 -14.99
C ASP A 643 -30.40 28.43 -14.48
N MET A 644 -31.62 28.82 -14.84
CA MET A 644 -32.88 28.29 -14.33
C MET A 644 -33.83 27.89 -15.46
N ARG A 645 -33.27 27.54 -16.63
CA ARG A 645 -34.05 27.16 -17.81
C ARG A 645 -34.94 25.96 -17.52
N GLY A 646 -36.22 26.06 -17.89
CA GLY A 646 -37.18 24.98 -17.73
C GLY A 646 -37.56 24.65 -16.27
N CYS A 647 -37.14 25.47 -15.29
CA CYS A 647 -37.55 25.30 -13.90
C CYS A 647 -39.07 25.37 -13.74
N GLN A 648 -39.59 24.66 -12.73
CA GLN A 648 -41.00 24.70 -12.36
C GLN A 648 -41.11 25.24 -10.94
N PHE A 649 -41.96 26.23 -10.75
CA PHE A 649 -42.30 26.83 -9.47
C PHE A 649 -43.80 26.69 -9.28
N ASP A 650 -44.20 25.94 -8.26
CA ASP A 650 -45.60 25.71 -7.93
C ASP A 650 -45.88 26.11 -6.48
N ALA A 651 -46.82 27.03 -6.26
CA ALA A 651 -47.20 27.53 -4.94
C ALA A 651 -46.00 27.98 -4.06
N CYS A 652 -44.94 28.53 -4.67
CA CYS A 652 -43.75 28.97 -3.97
C CYS A 652 -43.87 30.41 -3.47
N ASP A 653 -43.17 30.73 -2.38
CA ASP A 653 -43.01 32.10 -1.91
C ASP A 653 -41.61 32.60 -2.28
N VAL A 654 -41.53 33.42 -3.32
CA VAL A 654 -40.30 34.05 -3.84
C VAL A 654 -40.31 35.56 -3.59
N SER A 655 -41.06 36.02 -2.59
CA SER A 655 -41.19 37.45 -2.28
C SER A 655 -39.82 38.06 -1.95
N GLY A 656 -39.49 39.19 -2.58
CA GLY A 656 -38.19 39.85 -2.43
C GLY A 656 -36.96 39.08 -2.93
N ALA A 657 -37.13 37.90 -3.55
CA ALA A 657 -36.00 37.13 -4.07
C ALA A 657 -35.34 37.81 -5.27
N SER A 658 -34.03 37.61 -5.44
CA SER A 658 -33.26 38.18 -6.54
C SER A 658 -33.00 37.18 -7.64
N PHE A 659 -33.64 37.38 -8.79
CA PHE A 659 -33.46 36.68 -10.05
C PHE A 659 -32.79 37.57 -11.11
N ALA A 660 -32.12 38.64 -10.70
CA ALA A 660 -31.52 39.58 -11.63
C ALA A 660 -30.48 38.87 -12.52
N ARG A 661 -30.58 39.09 -13.84
CA ARG A 661 -29.75 38.44 -14.87
C ARG A 661 -29.82 36.90 -14.91
N CYS A 662 -30.87 36.29 -14.38
CA CYS A 662 -31.07 34.85 -14.51
C CYS A 662 -31.53 34.44 -15.91
N ASP A 663 -31.21 33.21 -16.29
CA ASP A 663 -31.82 32.55 -17.45
C ASP A 663 -33.04 31.74 -17.00
N LEU A 664 -34.23 32.31 -17.16
CA LEU A 664 -35.53 31.75 -16.79
C LEU A 664 -36.33 31.24 -17.99
N ARG A 665 -35.67 31.00 -19.14
CA ARG A 665 -36.38 30.58 -20.35
C ARG A 665 -37.16 29.30 -20.14
N ARG A 666 -38.39 29.27 -20.67
CA ARG A 666 -39.29 28.11 -20.58
C ARG A 666 -39.61 27.68 -19.14
N SER A 667 -39.36 28.53 -18.15
CA SER A 667 -39.76 28.26 -16.77
C SER A 667 -41.29 28.31 -16.63
N ARG A 668 -41.83 27.61 -15.63
CA ARG A 668 -43.26 27.60 -15.30
C ARG A 668 -43.47 28.06 -13.88
N TRP A 669 -44.44 28.93 -13.67
CA TRP A 669 -44.77 29.58 -12.42
C TRP A 669 -46.28 29.48 -12.21
N THR A 670 -46.70 28.71 -11.23
CA THR A 670 -48.11 28.49 -10.90
C THR A 670 -48.37 28.88 -9.46
N SER A 671 -49.37 29.73 -9.23
CA SER A 671 -49.83 30.14 -7.90
C SER A 671 -48.72 30.66 -6.96
N CYS A 672 -47.67 31.26 -7.50
CA CYS A 672 -46.50 31.71 -6.73
C CYS A 672 -46.70 33.12 -6.16
N LYS A 673 -46.16 33.38 -4.97
CA LYS A 673 -46.05 34.72 -4.38
C LYS A 673 -44.70 35.31 -4.75
N GLY A 674 -44.65 36.26 -5.65
CA GLY A 674 -43.44 36.95 -6.10
C GLY A 674 -43.48 38.45 -5.90
N SER A 675 -44.18 38.91 -4.87
CA SER A 675 -44.26 40.33 -4.56
C SER A 675 -42.86 40.90 -4.28
N ARG A 676 -42.54 42.06 -4.88
CA ARG A 676 -41.21 42.71 -4.79
C ARG A 676 -40.02 41.87 -5.28
N ALA A 677 -40.27 40.84 -6.09
CA ALA A 677 -39.17 40.07 -6.69
C ALA A 677 -38.33 40.95 -7.63
N HIS A 678 -37.02 40.73 -7.62
CA HIS A 678 -36.04 41.42 -8.45
C HIS A 678 -35.73 40.59 -9.70
N LEU A 679 -36.27 40.97 -10.85
CA LEU A 679 -36.18 40.26 -12.14
C LEU A 679 -35.45 41.08 -13.21
N GLU A 680 -34.66 42.08 -12.80
CA GLU A 680 -34.00 43.00 -13.72
C GLU A 680 -33.03 42.25 -14.64
N PHE A 681 -33.14 42.50 -15.95
CA PHE A 681 -32.33 41.86 -16.99
C PHE A 681 -32.42 40.31 -17.07
N ALA A 682 -33.41 39.69 -16.43
CA ALA A 682 -33.62 38.25 -16.55
C ALA A 682 -34.14 37.86 -17.95
N ASP A 683 -33.70 36.73 -18.49
CA ASP A 683 -34.27 36.15 -19.71
C ASP A 683 -35.40 35.21 -19.34
N MET A 684 -36.63 35.70 -19.44
CA MET A 684 -37.87 34.99 -19.12
C MET A 684 -38.63 34.59 -20.40
N SER A 685 -37.96 34.54 -21.56
CA SER A 685 -38.61 34.25 -22.82
C SER A 685 -39.21 32.84 -22.82
N GLN A 686 -40.40 32.69 -23.43
CA GLN A 686 -41.17 31.44 -23.45
C GLN A 686 -41.58 30.92 -22.06
N SER A 687 -41.53 31.73 -21.00
CA SER A 687 -41.99 31.34 -19.66
C SER A 687 -43.52 31.29 -19.56
N TRP A 688 -44.04 30.52 -18.60
CA TRP A 688 -45.45 30.42 -18.28
C TRP A 688 -45.69 30.90 -16.85
N TRP A 689 -46.60 31.84 -16.68
CA TRP A 689 -47.07 32.37 -15.42
C TRP A 689 -48.59 32.23 -15.32
N GLU A 690 -49.07 31.54 -14.29
CA GLU A 690 -50.49 31.33 -14.03
C GLU A 690 -50.80 31.58 -12.56
N GLU A 691 -51.84 32.37 -12.29
CA GLU A 691 -52.35 32.66 -10.92
C GLU A 691 -51.29 33.16 -9.92
N SER A 692 -50.19 33.73 -10.43
CA SER A 692 -49.06 34.16 -9.61
C SER A 692 -49.15 35.66 -9.29
N ASP A 693 -48.51 36.09 -8.21
CA ASP A 693 -48.49 37.48 -7.76
C ASP A 693 -47.12 38.10 -8.02
N LEU A 694 -47.04 39.04 -8.97
CA LEU A 694 -45.84 39.82 -9.27
C LEU A 694 -45.99 41.29 -8.83
N SER A 695 -46.87 41.57 -7.86
CA SER A 695 -47.10 42.94 -7.40
C SER A 695 -45.81 43.57 -6.87
N GLU A 696 -45.55 44.81 -7.26
CA GLU A 696 -44.34 45.57 -6.90
C GLU A 696 -43.01 44.94 -7.39
N ALA A 697 -43.04 43.99 -8.33
CA ALA A 697 -41.83 43.37 -8.88
C ALA A 697 -41.05 44.32 -9.81
N PHE A 698 -39.73 44.10 -9.89
CA PHE A 698 -38.79 44.88 -10.71
C PHE A 698 -38.42 44.12 -11.98
N LEU A 699 -38.90 44.60 -13.13
CA LEU A 699 -38.78 43.93 -14.44
C LEU A 699 -37.97 44.73 -15.46
N ALA A 700 -37.27 45.78 -15.02
CA ALA A 700 -36.48 46.63 -15.91
C ALA A 700 -35.45 45.80 -16.71
N GLY A 701 -35.59 45.78 -18.03
CA GLY A 701 -34.67 45.09 -18.94
C GLY A 701 -34.91 43.58 -19.06
N ALA A 702 -35.94 43.04 -18.42
CA ALA A 702 -36.30 41.64 -18.55
C ALA A 702 -36.81 41.31 -19.96
N ASP A 703 -36.50 40.11 -20.45
CA ASP A 703 -36.99 39.57 -21.71
C ASP A 703 -38.15 38.62 -21.44
N LEU A 704 -39.37 39.01 -21.80
CA LEU A 704 -40.60 38.24 -21.65
C LEU A 704 -41.15 37.82 -23.02
N ARG A 705 -40.33 37.76 -24.06
CA ARG A 705 -40.81 37.42 -25.41
C ARG A 705 -41.46 36.03 -25.43
N GLU A 706 -42.58 35.91 -26.12
CA GLU A 706 -43.31 34.64 -26.25
C GLU A 706 -43.75 34.01 -24.91
N SER A 707 -43.75 34.79 -23.81
CA SER A 707 -44.21 34.32 -22.50
C SER A 707 -45.74 34.26 -22.42
N ARG A 708 -46.27 33.49 -21.46
CA ARG A 708 -47.71 33.44 -21.17
C ARG A 708 -47.95 33.93 -19.76
N LEU A 709 -48.76 34.97 -19.59
CA LEU A 709 -49.11 35.55 -18.29
C LEU A 709 -50.64 35.53 -18.16
N ARG A 710 -51.16 34.54 -17.45
CA ARG A 710 -52.60 34.33 -17.24
C ARG A 710 -52.97 34.51 -15.78
N ALA A 711 -53.95 35.37 -15.50
CA ALA A 711 -54.41 35.64 -14.12
C ALA A 711 -53.28 36.01 -13.14
N VAL A 712 -52.21 36.64 -13.64
CA VAL A 712 -51.09 37.15 -12.84
C VAL A 712 -51.45 38.52 -12.28
N LYS A 713 -51.20 38.73 -10.99
CA LYS A 713 -51.34 40.06 -10.38
C LYS A 713 -50.11 40.88 -10.68
N VAL A 714 -50.30 42.06 -11.25
CA VAL A 714 -49.23 42.94 -11.74
C VAL A 714 -49.34 44.37 -11.19
N GLU A 715 -49.89 44.51 -9.98
CA GLU A 715 -50.08 45.81 -9.34
C GLU A 715 -48.72 46.48 -9.08
N ARG A 716 -48.58 47.75 -9.52
CA ARG A 716 -47.40 48.59 -9.23
C ARG A 716 -46.05 48.00 -9.69
N ILE A 717 -46.04 47.19 -10.76
CA ILE A 717 -44.80 46.68 -11.36
C ILE A 717 -43.91 47.80 -11.90
N VAL A 718 -42.60 47.64 -11.73
CA VAL A 718 -41.56 48.48 -12.34
C VAL A 718 -41.11 47.85 -13.66
N TRP A 719 -41.79 48.20 -14.75
CA TRP A 719 -41.51 47.69 -16.10
C TRP A 719 -40.26 48.29 -16.76
N GLN A 720 -39.78 49.42 -16.24
CA GLN A 720 -38.66 50.18 -16.79
C GLN A 720 -37.91 50.91 -15.69
N ASP A 721 -36.61 51.14 -15.93
CA ASP A 721 -35.77 52.02 -15.12
C ASP A 721 -34.86 52.85 -16.05
N GLY A 722 -35.07 54.17 -16.06
CA GLY A 722 -34.41 55.08 -17.00
C GLY A 722 -34.64 54.70 -18.47
N ASN A 723 -33.56 54.34 -19.18
CA ASN A 723 -33.60 53.90 -20.58
C ASN A 723 -33.70 52.37 -20.75
N VAL A 724 -33.72 51.62 -19.65
CA VAL A 724 -33.79 50.16 -19.65
C VAL A 724 -35.25 49.74 -19.61
N LYS A 725 -35.69 49.02 -20.63
CA LYS A 725 -37.10 48.63 -20.82
C LYS A 725 -37.20 47.13 -21.04
N CYS A 726 -38.28 46.54 -20.55
CA CYS A 726 -38.59 45.13 -20.81
C CYS A 726 -39.03 44.90 -22.27
N ASP A 727 -38.92 43.64 -22.70
CA ASP A 727 -39.40 43.16 -24.00
C ASP A 727 -40.55 42.16 -23.81
N LEU A 728 -41.78 42.55 -24.18
CA LEU A 728 -43.00 41.74 -24.09
C LEU A 728 -43.48 41.27 -25.48
N SER A 729 -42.61 41.34 -26.49
CA SER A 729 -43.02 41.03 -27.87
C SER A 729 -43.51 39.58 -27.97
N ARG A 730 -44.66 39.36 -28.62
CA ARG A 730 -45.34 38.05 -28.76
C ARG A 730 -45.79 37.40 -27.45
N ALA A 731 -45.76 38.12 -26.33
CA ALA A 731 -46.28 37.61 -25.07
C ALA A 731 -47.82 37.45 -25.12
N ASP A 732 -48.34 36.50 -24.36
CA ASP A 732 -49.77 36.29 -24.14
C ASP A 732 -50.20 36.90 -22.81
N LEU A 733 -50.92 38.03 -22.91
CA LEU A 733 -51.39 38.89 -21.82
C LEU A 733 -52.94 38.96 -21.81
N GLU A 734 -53.62 37.96 -22.36
CA GLU A 734 -55.09 37.97 -22.46
C GLU A 734 -55.76 38.15 -21.09
N GLY A 735 -56.65 39.13 -20.99
CA GLY A 735 -57.43 39.43 -19.79
C GLY A 735 -56.62 40.01 -18.62
N MET A 736 -55.34 40.36 -18.80
CA MET A 736 -54.49 40.93 -17.75
C MET A 736 -55.05 42.25 -17.19
N GLU A 737 -55.00 42.41 -15.86
CA GLU A 737 -55.33 43.66 -15.16
C GLU A 737 -54.08 44.52 -14.98
N MET A 738 -53.97 45.61 -15.75
CA MET A 738 -52.82 46.52 -15.81
C MET A 738 -53.25 48.00 -15.67
N GLU A 739 -54.23 48.28 -14.81
CA GLU A 739 -54.72 49.64 -14.57
C GLU A 739 -53.59 50.54 -14.04
N GLY A 740 -53.39 51.70 -14.69
CA GLY A 740 -52.35 52.67 -14.34
C GLY A 740 -50.92 52.20 -14.61
N ALA A 741 -50.70 51.07 -15.29
CA ALA A 741 -49.37 50.53 -15.52
C ALA A 741 -48.49 51.49 -16.34
N ASN A 742 -47.22 51.61 -15.97
CA ASN A 742 -46.25 52.40 -16.72
C ASN A 742 -45.50 51.52 -17.74
N LEU A 743 -46.01 51.51 -18.97
CA LEU A 743 -45.52 50.75 -20.12
C LEU A 743 -44.84 51.66 -21.17
N ALA A 744 -44.40 52.86 -20.78
CA ALA A 744 -43.87 53.83 -21.74
C ALA A 744 -42.63 53.28 -22.43
N GLY A 745 -42.67 53.22 -23.77
CA GLY A 745 -41.56 52.77 -24.58
C GLY A 745 -41.28 51.26 -24.57
N VAL A 746 -42.05 50.47 -23.81
CA VAL A 746 -41.93 49.01 -23.75
C VAL A 746 -42.24 48.40 -25.13
N ARG A 747 -41.59 47.27 -25.45
CA ARG A 747 -41.85 46.52 -26.70
C ARG A 747 -43.00 45.54 -26.49
N LEU A 748 -44.09 45.74 -27.21
CA LEU A 748 -45.34 44.97 -27.19
C LEU A 748 -45.71 44.51 -28.61
N GLU A 749 -44.72 44.28 -29.47
CA GLU A 749 -44.92 43.87 -30.86
C GLU A 749 -45.53 42.47 -30.92
N GLU A 750 -46.58 42.27 -31.72
CA GLU A 750 -47.33 41.01 -31.85
C GLU A 750 -47.89 40.45 -30.51
N THR A 751 -47.94 41.24 -29.44
CA THR A 751 -48.43 40.80 -28.11
C THR A 751 -49.94 40.56 -28.11
N ASN A 752 -50.41 39.49 -27.46
CA ASN A 752 -51.84 39.24 -27.24
C ASN A 752 -52.35 39.96 -26.00
N LEU A 753 -52.99 41.10 -26.17
CA LEU A 753 -53.62 41.93 -25.14
C LEU A 753 -55.16 41.84 -25.19
N ARG A 754 -55.71 40.75 -25.75
CA ARG A 754 -57.17 40.58 -25.88
C ARG A 754 -57.82 40.71 -24.50
N ALA A 755 -58.91 41.46 -24.40
CA ALA A 755 -59.65 41.69 -23.15
C ALA A 755 -58.82 42.26 -21.97
N ALA A 756 -57.59 42.75 -22.20
CA ALA A 756 -56.76 43.33 -21.13
C ALA A 756 -57.35 44.66 -20.61
N VAL A 757 -57.17 44.93 -19.32
CA VAL A 757 -57.61 46.16 -18.66
C VAL A 757 -56.39 47.09 -18.48
N LEU A 758 -56.29 48.10 -19.34
CA LEU A 758 -55.19 49.08 -19.42
C LEU A 758 -55.68 50.51 -19.11
N ARG A 759 -56.74 50.65 -18.30
CA ARG A 759 -57.32 51.96 -17.96
C ARG A 759 -56.24 52.85 -17.32
N GLY A 760 -56.09 54.08 -17.79
CA GLY A 760 -55.09 55.02 -17.27
C GLY A 760 -53.63 54.63 -17.47
N ALA A 761 -53.32 53.58 -18.25
CA ALA A 761 -51.95 53.12 -18.46
C ALA A 761 -51.12 54.15 -19.28
N LEU A 762 -49.81 54.21 -19.00
CA LEU A 762 -48.86 55.04 -19.75
C LEU A 762 -48.17 54.19 -20.82
N LEU A 763 -48.51 54.42 -22.08
CA LEU A 763 -48.00 53.72 -23.28
C LEU A 763 -47.21 54.66 -24.21
N VAL A 764 -46.70 55.77 -23.69
CA VAL A 764 -46.00 56.79 -24.48
C VAL A 764 -44.83 56.17 -25.24
N LYS A 765 -44.79 56.31 -26.57
CA LYS A 765 -43.75 55.76 -27.46
C LYS A 765 -43.54 54.23 -27.36
N SER A 766 -44.52 53.46 -26.88
CA SER A 766 -44.44 52.00 -26.92
C SER A 766 -44.55 51.46 -28.36
N ASN A 767 -44.01 50.26 -28.60
CA ASN A 767 -44.19 49.54 -29.86
C ASN A 767 -45.30 48.50 -29.70
N LEU A 768 -46.46 48.72 -30.31
CA LEU A 768 -47.64 47.86 -30.34
C LEU A 768 -47.91 47.33 -31.77
N CYS A 769 -46.88 47.29 -32.64
CA CYS A 769 -47.02 46.81 -34.02
C CYS A 769 -47.60 45.39 -34.03
N ASP A 770 -48.63 45.16 -34.84
CA ASP A 770 -49.35 43.89 -34.98
C ASP A 770 -49.91 43.28 -33.67
N ALA A 771 -49.99 44.04 -32.58
CA ALA A 771 -50.54 43.59 -31.30
C ALA A 771 -52.05 43.30 -31.39
N ASN A 772 -52.53 42.33 -30.60
CA ASN A 772 -53.95 42.00 -30.51
C ASN A 772 -54.60 42.64 -29.28
N LEU A 773 -55.26 43.77 -29.45
CA LEU A 773 -56.00 44.55 -28.44
C LEU A 773 -57.51 44.32 -28.50
N CYS A 774 -57.99 43.26 -29.16
CA CYS A 774 -59.42 43.02 -29.30
C CYS A 774 -60.11 42.96 -27.92
N ALA A 775 -61.20 43.72 -27.74
CA ALA A 775 -61.96 43.86 -26.49
C ALA A 775 -61.18 44.43 -25.28
N ALA A 776 -59.98 45.00 -25.47
CA ALA A 776 -59.23 45.63 -24.38
C ALA A 776 -59.87 46.96 -23.92
N CYS A 777 -59.62 47.36 -22.68
CA CYS A 777 -60.04 48.65 -22.12
C CYS A 777 -58.83 49.58 -21.96
N LEU A 778 -58.73 50.62 -22.79
CA LEU A 778 -57.67 51.64 -22.80
C LEU A 778 -58.22 53.02 -22.41
N ASP A 779 -59.34 53.08 -21.69
CA ASP A 779 -59.94 54.34 -21.24
C ASP A 779 -58.93 55.16 -20.43
N GLN A 780 -58.81 56.45 -20.69
CA GLN A 780 -57.88 57.38 -20.04
C GLN A 780 -56.38 57.03 -20.22
N ALA A 781 -56.03 56.07 -21.08
CA ALA A 781 -54.64 55.70 -21.33
C ALA A 781 -53.89 56.77 -22.15
N ASN A 782 -52.57 56.85 -21.95
CA ASN A 782 -51.69 57.75 -22.69
C ASN A 782 -50.83 56.99 -23.70
N LEU A 783 -51.26 56.96 -24.96
CA LEU A 783 -50.60 56.32 -26.10
C LEU A 783 -49.79 57.31 -26.97
N ALA A 784 -49.43 58.49 -26.46
CA ALA A 784 -48.77 59.52 -27.27
C ALA A 784 -47.47 59.00 -27.94
N GLY A 785 -47.39 59.13 -29.27
CA GLY A 785 -46.25 58.72 -30.08
C GLY A 785 -45.99 57.21 -30.14
N SER A 786 -46.93 56.36 -29.69
CA SER A 786 -46.83 54.90 -29.82
C SER A 786 -47.00 54.43 -31.26
N ASP A 787 -46.47 53.24 -31.58
CA ASP A 787 -46.65 52.60 -32.89
C ASP A 787 -47.65 51.44 -32.79
N LEU A 788 -48.85 51.60 -33.35
CA LEU A 788 -49.90 50.59 -33.45
C LEU A 788 -50.03 50.04 -34.88
N THR A 789 -49.01 50.13 -35.73
CA THR A 789 -49.11 49.68 -37.12
C THR A 789 -49.61 48.23 -37.19
N GLY A 790 -50.67 47.97 -37.96
CA GLY A 790 -51.21 46.61 -38.14
C GLY A 790 -51.94 46.00 -36.92
N ALA A 791 -51.99 46.70 -35.78
CA ALA A 791 -52.64 46.19 -34.57
C ALA A 791 -54.12 45.84 -34.80
N ARG A 792 -54.62 44.83 -34.08
CA ARG A 792 -56.03 44.42 -34.05
C ARG A 792 -56.71 45.04 -32.84
N VAL A 793 -57.82 45.74 -33.03
CA VAL A 793 -58.43 46.60 -32.01
C VAL A 793 -59.96 46.51 -32.06
N SER A 794 -60.50 45.38 -32.52
CA SER A 794 -61.94 45.19 -32.57
C SER A 794 -62.52 45.29 -31.16
N CYS A 795 -63.57 46.06 -30.96
CA CYS A 795 -64.24 46.23 -29.66
C CYS A 795 -63.39 46.87 -28.55
N VAL A 796 -62.29 47.55 -28.87
CA VAL A 796 -61.49 48.27 -27.86
C VAL A 796 -62.21 49.53 -27.38
N SER A 797 -62.09 49.85 -26.10
CA SER A 797 -62.55 51.13 -25.52
C SER A 797 -61.37 52.08 -25.36
N LEU A 798 -61.49 53.30 -25.90
CA LEU A 798 -60.45 54.34 -25.88
C LEU A 798 -61.02 55.69 -25.41
N ASN A 799 -61.99 55.68 -24.49
CA ASN A 799 -62.61 56.92 -24.02
C ASN A 799 -61.59 57.79 -23.30
N ASP A 800 -61.51 59.07 -23.67
CA ASP A 800 -60.60 60.04 -23.06
C ASP A 800 -59.11 59.63 -23.14
N ALA A 801 -58.76 58.77 -24.11
CA ALA A 801 -57.38 58.37 -24.33
C ALA A 801 -56.59 59.44 -25.11
N ASN A 802 -55.32 59.63 -24.74
CA ASN A 802 -54.38 60.47 -25.48
C ASN A 802 -53.65 59.64 -26.53
N ILE A 803 -53.93 59.89 -27.82
CA ILE A 803 -53.35 59.14 -28.95
C ILE A 803 -52.56 60.12 -29.86
N GLN A 804 -52.07 61.24 -29.30
CA GLN A 804 -51.36 62.26 -30.06
C GLN A 804 -50.11 61.71 -30.74
N GLY A 805 -49.97 61.95 -32.05
CA GLY A 805 -48.82 61.53 -32.84
C GLY A 805 -48.61 60.01 -32.94
N ALA A 806 -49.56 59.18 -32.49
CA ALA A 806 -49.44 57.73 -32.61
C ALA A 806 -49.57 57.27 -34.07
N ASN A 807 -48.91 56.17 -34.42
CA ASN A 807 -48.99 55.55 -35.73
C ASN A 807 -50.06 54.45 -35.73
N LEU A 808 -51.20 54.69 -36.37
CA LEU A 808 -52.31 53.74 -36.52
C LEU A 808 -52.44 53.23 -37.97
N THR A 809 -51.35 53.20 -38.71
CA THR A 809 -51.34 52.76 -40.11
C THR A 809 -51.74 51.28 -40.20
N ARG A 810 -52.66 50.93 -41.12
CA ARG A 810 -53.15 49.54 -41.35
C ARG A 810 -53.78 48.84 -40.15
N VAL A 811 -54.18 49.58 -39.11
CA VAL A 811 -54.91 49.00 -37.97
C VAL A 811 -56.20 48.30 -38.44
N VAL A 812 -56.47 47.13 -37.86
CA VAL A 812 -57.60 46.26 -38.22
C VAL A 812 -58.71 46.35 -37.16
N TRP A 813 -59.85 46.90 -37.55
CA TRP A 813 -60.97 47.20 -36.65
C TRP A 813 -62.09 46.15 -36.69
N LYS A 814 -62.18 45.36 -37.78
CA LYS A 814 -63.16 44.27 -37.98
C LYS A 814 -62.57 43.16 -38.84
N ARG A 815 -62.68 41.91 -38.39
CA ARG A 815 -62.44 40.70 -39.20
C ARG A 815 -63.75 39.91 -39.31
N LYS A 816 -64.08 39.44 -40.52
CA LYS A 816 -65.25 38.57 -40.76
C LYS A 816 -65.23 37.28 -39.92
N GLU A 817 -64.05 36.84 -39.50
CA GLU A 817 -63.84 35.58 -38.77
C GLU A 817 -64.17 35.66 -37.27
N GLU A 818 -64.32 36.87 -36.69
CA GLU A 818 -64.63 37.06 -35.26
C GLU A 818 -66.16 37.15 -34.98
N GLU A 819 -67.02 37.00 -35.99
CA GLU A 819 -68.49 37.08 -35.86
C GLU A 819 -69.11 35.93 -35.03
N GLU A 820 -68.41 34.80 -34.84
CA GLU A 820 -68.99 33.63 -34.15
C GLU A 820 -68.85 33.68 -32.61
N GLU A 821 -67.91 34.45 -32.04
CA GLU A 821 -67.61 34.38 -30.61
C GLU A 821 -68.37 35.39 -29.73
N VAL A 822 -68.92 36.48 -30.31
CA VAL A 822 -69.63 37.52 -29.55
C VAL A 822 -71.04 37.74 -30.09
N LYS A 823 -71.97 36.86 -29.70
CA LYS A 823 -73.40 37.00 -30.06
C LYS A 823 -74.01 38.24 -29.37
N GLY A 824 -74.35 39.27 -30.15
CA GLY A 824 -75.46 40.18 -29.83
C GLY A 824 -75.13 41.63 -29.39
N LYS A 825 -73.89 42.13 -29.50
CA LYS A 825 -73.62 43.58 -29.40
C LYS A 825 -73.14 44.11 -30.74
N GLU A 826 -73.73 45.21 -31.21
CA GLU A 826 -73.14 46.01 -32.29
C GLU A 826 -71.84 46.62 -31.73
N LEU A 827 -70.72 45.95 -32.00
CA LEU A 827 -69.41 46.34 -31.49
C LEU A 827 -68.89 47.48 -32.37
N GLU A 828 -69.12 48.71 -31.92
CA GLU A 828 -68.52 49.92 -32.47
C GLU A 828 -67.23 50.23 -31.74
N LEU A 829 -66.15 50.55 -32.48
CA LEU A 829 -64.95 51.13 -31.88
C LEU A 829 -65.32 52.46 -31.22
N ASN A 830 -65.01 52.63 -29.93
CA ASN A 830 -65.34 53.84 -29.20
C ASN A 830 -64.10 54.72 -28.97
N LEU A 831 -64.02 55.81 -29.73
CA LEU A 831 -63.01 56.86 -29.67
C LEU A 831 -63.60 58.19 -29.13
N SER A 832 -64.70 58.12 -28.36
CA SER A 832 -65.35 59.34 -27.88
C SER A 832 -64.40 60.15 -26.98
N MET A 833 -64.36 61.46 -27.19
CA MET A 833 -63.48 62.41 -26.48
C MET A 833 -61.96 62.15 -26.60
N ALA A 834 -61.52 61.20 -27.43
CA ALA A 834 -60.10 60.92 -27.61
C ALA A 834 -59.37 62.07 -28.35
N ASP A 835 -58.08 62.28 -28.03
CA ASP A 835 -57.23 63.23 -28.73
C ASP A 835 -56.32 62.53 -29.76
N LEU A 836 -56.63 62.72 -31.04
CA LEU A 836 -55.91 62.16 -32.19
C LEU A 836 -55.04 63.20 -32.91
N THR A 837 -54.65 64.28 -32.23
CA THR A 837 -53.86 65.36 -32.85
C THR A 837 -52.54 64.81 -33.42
N GLY A 838 -52.32 65.03 -34.73
CA GLY A 838 -51.13 64.56 -35.44
C GLY A 838 -51.01 63.04 -35.64
N ALA A 839 -52.02 62.25 -35.29
CA ALA A 839 -51.98 60.79 -35.47
C ALA A 839 -52.00 60.39 -36.96
N MET A 840 -51.36 59.25 -37.28
CA MET A 840 -51.31 58.71 -38.65
C MET A 840 -52.30 57.55 -38.81
N LEU A 841 -53.39 57.74 -39.55
CA LEU A 841 -54.47 56.76 -39.74
C LEU A 841 -54.56 56.23 -41.18
N ASN A 842 -53.42 56.17 -41.87
CA ASN A 842 -53.37 55.80 -43.28
C ASN A 842 -53.79 54.33 -43.46
N HIS A 843 -54.74 54.09 -44.38
CA HIS A 843 -55.33 52.78 -44.68
C HIS A 843 -56.10 52.13 -43.51
N ALA A 844 -56.45 52.87 -42.45
CA ALA A 844 -57.27 52.39 -41.35
C ALA A 844 -58.78 52.38 -41.70
N ASP A 845 -59.52 51.31 -41.38
CA ASP A 845 -60.98 51.24 -41.59
C ASP A 845 -61.78 51.84 -40.42
N LEU A 846 -62.26 53.07 -40.58
CA LEU A 846 -63.03 53.81 -39.57
C LEU A 846 -64.56 53.67 -39.75
N THR A 847 -65.03 52.64 -40.44
CA THR A 847 -66.46 52.40 -40.68
C THR A 847 -67.18 52.06 -39.35
N ARG A 848 -68.29 52.76 -39.05
CA ARG A 848 -69.09 52.61 -37.80
C ARG A 848 -68.31 52.84 -36.50
N CYS A 849 -67.33 53.75 -36.50
CA CYS A 849 -66.65 54.17 -35.28
C CYS A 849 -67.40 55.32 -34.59
N ASN A 850 -67.41 55.35 -33.25
CA ASN A 850 -67.88 56.49 -32.46
C ASN A 850 -66.71 57.47 -32.22
N LEU A 851 -66.77 58.63 -32.85
CA LEU A 851 -65.81 59.74 -32.77
C LEU A 851 -66.43 60.98 -32.12
N LYS A 852 -67.51 60.81 -31.35
CA LYS A 852 -68.21 61.93 -30.72
C LYS A 852 -67.27 62.73 -29.81
N ASP A 853 -67.30 64.06 -29.94
CA ASP A 853 -66.46 65.00 -29.16
C ASP A 853 -64.92 64.78 -29.29
N ALA A 854 -64.43 63.96 -30.23
CA ALA A 854 -62.99 63.70 -30.43
C ALA A 854 -62.24 64.87 -31.09
N VAL A 855 -60.91 64.95 -30.87
CA VAL A 855 -60.01 65.96 -31.49
C VAL A 855 -59.20 65.32 -32.61
N LEU A 856 -59.27 65.90 -33.82
CA LEU A 856 -58.69 65.37 -35.07
C LEU A 856 -57.80 66.42 -35.77
N THR A 857 -57.04 67.20 -35.00
CA THR A 857 -56.20 68.29 -35.54
C THR A 857 -54.95 67.72 -36.21
N ASN A 858 -54.66 68.09 -37.47
CA ASN A 858 -53.50 67.61 -38.25
C ASN A 858 -53.40 66.07 -38.37
N THR A 859 -54.52 65.35 -38.24
CA THR A 859 -54.55 63.89 -38.37
C THR A 859 -54.44 63.48 -39.85
N GLN A 860 -53.56 62.53 -40.17
CA GLN A 860 -53.37 62.02 -41.54
C GLN A 860 -54.34 60.89 -41.86
N LEU A 861 -55.07 60.99 -42.97
CA LEU A 861 -56.15 60.05 -43.32
C LEU A 861 -56.17 59.71 -44.81
N PHE A 862 -55.15 58.99 -45.29
CA PHE A 862 -55.11 58.48 -46.67
C PHE A 862 -55.79 57.11 -46.79
N HIS A 863 -56.72 56.92 -47.74
CA HIS A 863 -57.41 55.65 -48.03
C HIS A 863 -58.12 54.99 -46.81
N SER A 864 -58.74 55.80 -45.95
CA SER A 864 -59.38 55.34 -44.69
C SER A 864 -60.92 55.44 -44.77
N PRO A 865 -61.66 54.34 -45.07
CA PRO A 865 -63.12 54.37 -45.18
C PRO A 865 -63.79 54.76 -43.86
N ARG A 866 -64.89 55.53 -43.91
CA ARG A 866 -65.58 56.15 -42.75
C ARG A 866 -67.11 56.04 -42.79
N LYS A 867 -67.65 55.00 -43.43
CA LYS A 867 -69.11 54.90 -43.60
C LYS A 867 -69.78 54.71 -42.23
N GLN A 868 -70.89 55.41 -41.98
CA GLN A 868 -71.70 55.25 -40.76
C GLN A 868 -70.97 55.55 -39.42
N SER A 869 -69.86 56.30 -39.41
CA SER A 869 -69.21 56.75 -38.16
C SER A 869 -69.95 57.94 -37.51
N ASP A 870 -70.12 57.96 -36.18
CA ASP A 870 -70.69 59.10 -35.45
C ASP A 870 -69.61 60.14 -35.12
N MET A 871 -69.62 61.29 -35.81
CA MET A 871 -68.68 62.41 -35.60
C MET A 871 -69.34 63.64 -34.93
N LYS A 872 -70.47 63.47 -34.22
CA LYS A 872 -71.13 64.62 -33.55
C LYS A 872 -70.15 65.35 -32.63
N ARG A 873 -70.05 66.68 -32.78
CA ARG A 873 -69.19 67.59 -32.00
C ARG A 873 -67.68 67.33 -32.08
N ALA A 874 -67.19 66.49 -33.00
CA ALA A 874 -65.76 66.30 -33.22
C ALA A 874 -65.08 67.60 -33.71
N ARG A 875 -63.88 67.90 -33.21
CA ARG A 875 -63.06 69.07 -33.59
C ARG A 875 -61.99 68.65 -34.60
N ALA A 876 -62.17 68.97 -35.88
CA ALA A 876 -61.22 68.63 -36.93
C ALA A 876 -60.67 69.88 -37.63
N THR A 877 -59.35 70.08 -37.60
CA THR A 877 -58.66 71.17 -38.32
C THR A 877 -57.37 70.64 -38.96
N GLY A 878 -57.00 71.11 -40.16
CA GLY A 878 -55.74 70.69 -40.81
C GLY A 878 -55.67 69.25 -41.34
N LEU A 879 -56.82 68.63 -41.69
CA LEU A 879 -56.86 67.28 -42.26
C LEU A 879 -56.21 67.21 -43.66
N GLU A 880 -55.13 66.44 -43.82
CA GLU A 880 -54.51 66.19 -45.12
C GLU A 880 -55.31 65.13 -45.92
N LYS A 881 -55.97 65.56 -47.00
CA LYS A 881 -56.63 64.69 -48.00
C LYS A 881 -55.90 64.83 -49.34
N ARG A 882 -55.19 63.79 -49.80
CA ARG A 882 -54.78 63.69 -51.22
C ARG A 882 -55.77 62.77 -51.95
N LYS A 883 -56.44 63.30 -52.97
CA LYS A 883 -57.37 62.56 -53.84
C LYS A 883 -56.59 61.55 -54.68
N THR A 884 -56.92 60.26 -54.54
CA THR A 884 -57.16 59.30 -55.63
C THR A 884 -57.97 58.16 -55.04
#